data_AF-E5YAX1-F1
#
_entry.id   AF-E5YAX1-F1
#
_cell.length_a   1.000
_cell.length_b   1.000
_cell.length_c   1.000
_cell.angle_alpha   90.00
_cell.angle_beta   90.00
_cell.angle_gamma   90.00
#
_symmetry.space_group_name_H-M   'P 1'
#
loop_
_entity.id
_entity.type
_entity.pdbx_description
1 polymer ?
#
loop_
_entity_poly.entity_id
_entity_poly.type
_entity_poly.pdbx_seq_one_letter_code
_entity_poly.pdbx_strand_id
1 'polypeptide(L)'
;MSSTIFTATSGTSISVDPHADVEGAGQQNPAVPHDAQNGAPAPGNPPNEDLVQAEARLRQMLDTALDRSGGLRGIGGDLYDAIKTEIPRPKVFHGGFRIHSAMLKAANACDVAAANLRRIPIADFHANPLPDAAFAALEAFVGAQNELYTQIGAFQKASGVSAALLDSLAQATQFRASEALNFAATMQLAAMPAERRQQIAPGVADPQAPTAGKAMQDMAHFMHGSGDVAGAFRADAARLFGSIDALEGRKGQMPLAEFRDTATRLRADLEALRGRIDGAIHPNADPGGGPVLIPDRTLFAPAEAMLARSAERLDALASADPRAGVKSAVRAILPPVDQSLFPSASALPGGLGTPLATGLARYNAKVSEIMTRLDAGALSPERLAHEMEDAVRILRAPETRRACGTLLTMMAIAEHPTIGAKEIGGYYQHFCGERIPRGMADLLRRSVGQNGFVLVPSEMKRLAAQIENTPLLTRDGILVSEFQEAAGMLRSTGANPQARGEYIQAALDHHVDMNTILEASLRGIMADQLELRAGDAILSDTRKLGQGAANTVHLCTYRGRDGEDMKLVFKPEVGARRGLDHLCASGLGYRNGARVMQLNVAASRVADAIGCGGTIARSSIGSHDGQLGLFMEAAPGKTFFDIARGKPVCRMPDGKELNFPETCRVLRSNGKLDAMRANLMRELSKMEWADVLSGQVDRHGDNYLIDINPQTGAVKITGIDNDASFGTRKAGMTVVDLSRPTPRQQDFLSKLRREGYTIPPDGRIDLSKLPDRLLSETRQQFGFNQLFRPVFIDRDTFDKLTAIREDDYRAMLAPCMDNEAVDAAVSRLKDAQRHAARLEREHRVVEDWAAPGIKETYARHKVGAKGSFGERIQNGFFTRDFLTKFSAIL
;
A
#
# COMPACT_ATOMS: atom_id res chain seq x y z
N MET A 1 5.29 -39.22 41.04
CA MET A 1 6.47 -39.90 41.60
C MET A 1 7.50 -39.96 40.48
N SER A 2 8.58 -39.20 40.58
CA SER A 2 9.91 -39.63 41.10
C SER A 2 10.74 -40.25 39.98
N SER A 3 11.73 -39.52 39.42
CA SER A 3 13.12 -39.37 39.89
C SER A 3 14.02 -40.54 39.41
N THR A 4 14.78 -40.46 38.31
CA THR A 4 16.10 -39.79 38.08
C THR A 4 17.32 -40.66 38.49
N ILE A 5 18.46 -40.49 37.78
CA ILE A 5 19.85 -41.03 38.01
C ILE A 5 20.06 -42.57 37.85
N PHE A 6 21.24 -43.13 37.50
CA PHE A 6 22.65 -42.63 37.53
C PHE A 6 23.62 -43.30 36.48
N THR A 7 24.47 -42.50 35.80
CA THR A 7 25.88 -42.76 35.29
C THR A 7 26.24 -44.03 34.45
N ALA A 8 27.44 -44.21 33.85
CA ALA A 8 28.76 -43.51 33.84
C ALA A 8 29.37 -43.53 32.39
N THR A 9 30.57 -43.07 32.00
CA THR A 9 31.84 -42.48 32.56
C THR A 9 32.53 -41.75 31.36
N SER A 10 33.63 -40.97 31.40
CA SER A 10 34.61 -40.48 32.40
C SER A 10 34.84 -38.95 32.19
N GLY A 11 35.99 -38.23 32.22
CA GLY A 11 37.45 -38.48 32.36
C GLY A 11 38.24 -37.66 31.30
N THR A 12 39.38 -37.00 31.56
CA THR A 12 40.21 -36.77 32.76
C THR A 12 40.74 -35.31 32.81
N SER A 13 41.29 -34.88 33.96
CA SER A 13 41.85 -33.53 34.17
C SER A 13 43.05 -33.52 35.14
N ILE A 14 43.95 -32.54 35.00
CA ILE A 14 45.13 -32.20 35.81
C ILE A 14 45.27 -30.67 35.68
N SER A 15 45.15 -29.78 36.67
CA SER A 15 45.66 -29.66 38.06
C SER A 15 47.05 -29.00 38.16
N VAL A 16 47.21 -28.13 39.17
CA VAL A 16 48.32 -27.18 39.34
C VAL A 16 49.13 -27.55 40.58
N ASP A 17 50.43 -27.25 40.61
CA ASP A 17 51.14 -26.94 41.86
C ASP A 17 52.35 -25.99 41.60
N PRO A 18 52.79 -25.14 42.56
CA PRO A 18 53.81 -24.11 42.36
C PRO A 18 55.17 -24.44 43.04
N HIS A 19 56.23 -23.66 42.75
CA HIS A 19 57.17 -23.07 43.75
C HIS A 19 58.39 -22.38 43.07
N ALA A 20 58.79 -21.20 43.62
CA ALA A 20 60.15 -20.62 43.68
C ALA A 20 60.96 -20.33 42.38
N ASP A 21 61.83 -19.31 42.26
CA ASP A 21 62.07 -18.03 42.98
C ASP A 21 63.01 -17.17 42.07
N VAL A 22 62.79 -15.85 41.85
CA VAL A 22 63.47 -14.67 42.49
C VAL A 22 64.99 -14.56 42.13
N GLU A 23 65.62 -13.46 41.71
CA GLU A 23 65.38 -11.98 41.67
C GLU A 23 65.50 -11.41 40.22
N GLY A 24 65.31 -10.12 39.87
CA GLY A 24 64.99 -8.86 40.55
C GLY A 24 64.85 -7.74 39.47
N ALA A 25 64.54 -6.47 39.71
CA ALA A 25 64.21 -5.65 40.89
C ALA A 25 63.13 -4.61 40.45
N GLY A 26 62.49 -3.76 41.26
CA GLY A 26 62.56 -3.49 42.69
C GLY A 26 61.90 -2.14 43.02
N GLN A 27 60.87 -2.17 43.89
CA GLN A 27 60.44 -1.09 44.82
C GLN A 27 59.81 0.21 44.21
N GLN A 28 58.76 0.83 44.76
CA GLN A 28 58.01 0.63 46.03
C GLN A 28 56.53 1.12 45.89
N ASN A 29 55.65 0.70 46.81
CA ASN A 29 54.19 1.00 46.89
C ASN A 29 53.88 2.22 47.80
N PRO A 30 52.63 2.76 47.93
CA PRO A 30 51.27 2.22 47.66
C PRO A 30 50.42 3.14 46.71
N ALA A 31 49.08 3.19 46.58
CA ALA A 31 47.93 2.74 47.41
C ALA A 31 46.60 2.51 46.63
N VAL A 32 45.44 2.74 47.27
CA VAL A 32 44.04 2.39 46.88
C VAL A 32 43.12 3.53 47.45
N PRO A 33 41.90 3.88 46.93
CA PRO A 33 40.97 3.01 46.20
C PRO A 33 40.02 3.60 45.09
N HIS A 34 39.19 2.69 44.57
CA HIS A 34 37.84 2.85 43.96
C HIS A 34 37.63 3.30 42.49
N ASP A 35 36.65 2.59 41.91
CA ASP A 35 35.73 2.86 40.79
C ASP A 35 36.26 3.38 39.45
N ALA A 36 36.15 2.52 38.43
CA ALA A 36 36.16 2.90 37.02
C ALA A 36 35.02 2.17 36.27
N GLN A 37 34.12 2.94 35.65
CA GLN A 37 33.13 2.41 34.70
C GLN A 37 33.79 2.18 33.35
N ASN A 38 33.54 1.03 32.70
CA ASN A 38 33.99 0.79 31.33
C ASN A 38 33.14 1.60 30.33
N GLY A 39 33.53 2.86 30.12
CA GLY A 39 33.00 3.70 29.04
C GLY A 39 33.43 3.16 27.67
N ALA A 40 32.52 3.22 26.69
CA ALA A 40 32.86 2.96 25.29
C ALA A 40 33.78 4.07 24.73
N PRO A 41 34.67 3.77 23.76
CA PRO A 41 35.51 4.78 23.14
C PRO A 41 34.66 5.82 22.39
N ALA A 42 35.12 7.07 22.39
CA ALA A 42 34.49 8.12 21.60
C ALA A 42 34.55 7.80 20.09
N PRO A 43 33.48 8.07 19.31
CA PRO A 43 33.45 7.74 17.89
C PRO A 43 34.46 8.59 17.11
N GLY A 44 35.30 7.94 16.31
CA GLY A 44 36.09 8.61 15.28
C GLY A 44 35.22 9.15 14.15
N ASN A 45 35.81 9.99 13.29
CA ASN A 45 35.13 10.48 12.10
C ASN A 45 34.73 9.31 11.18
N PRO A 46 33.52 9.31 10.59
CA PRO A 46 33.09 8.27 9.66
C PRO A 46 33.94 8.28 8.37
N PRO A 47 34.09 7.13 7.69
CA PRO A 47 34.81 7.06 6.42
C PRO A 47 34.11 7.84 5.30
N ASN A 48 34.87 8.21 4.27
CA ASN A 48 34.37 9.03 3.15
C ASN A 48 33.21 8.37 2.37
N GLU A 49 33.10 7.04 2.35
CA GLU A 49 32.06 6.34 1.59
C GLU A 49 30.68 6.52 2.25
N ASP A 50 30.59 6.36 3.58
CA ASP A 50 29.40 6.64 4.38
C ASP A 50 28.93 8.10 4.20
N LEU A 51 29.88 9.05 4.15
CA LEU A 51 29.60 10.47 3.95
C LEU A 51 28.99 10.77 2.57
N VAL A 52 29.43 10.09 1.51
CA VAL A 52 28.87 10.24 0.15
C VAL A 52 27.46 9.63 0.07
N GLN A 53 27.23 8.49 0.70
CA GLN A 53 25.91 7.86 0.75
C GLN A 53 24.91 8.69 1.59
N ALA A 54 25.38 9.26 2.71
CA ALA A 54 24.60 10.19 3.52
C ALA A 54 24.20 11.45 2.73
N GLU A 55 25.11 12.04 1.94
CA GLU A 55 24.78 13.20 1.11
C GLU A 55 23.72 12.88 0.03
N ALA A 56 23.84 11.71 -0.62
CA ALA A 56 22.84 11.27 -1.60
C ALA A 56 21.44 11.08 -0.97
N ARG A 57 21.37 10.48 0.22
CA ARG A 57 20.09 10.34 0.96
C ARG A 57 19.56 11.66 1.52
N LEU A 58 20.42 12.57 1.99
CA LEU A 58 19.99 13.93 2.37
C LEU A 58 19.33 14.66 1.20
N ARG A 59 19.91 14.57 -0.01
CA ARG A 59 19.32 15.13 -1.24
C ARG A 59 17.95 14.50 -1.53
N GLN A 60 17.85 13.17 -1.54
CA GLN A 60 16.58 12.46 -1.75
C GLN A 60 15.51 12.77 -0.68
N MET A 61 15.92 12.90 0.59
CA MET A 61 15.04 13.30 1.69
C MET A 61 14.57 14.76 1.55
N LEU A 62 15.46 15.65 1.11
CA LEU A 62 15.11 17.04 0.82
C LEU A 62 14.10 17.07 -0.33
N ASP A 63 14.41 16.51 -1.51
CA ASP A 63 13.52 16.43 -2.67
C ASP A 63 12.13 15.90 -2.26
N THR A 64 12.09 14.75 -1.56
CA THR A 64 10.85 14.15 -1.03
C THR A 64 10.10 15.08 -0.06
N ALA A 65 10.80 15.87 0.75
CA ALA A 65 10.20 16.85 1.65
C ALA A 65 9.67 18.08 0.89
N LEU A 66 10.39 18.54 -0.14
CA LEU A 66 9.98 19.65 -0.99
C LEU A 66 8.68 19.29 -1.74
N ASP A 67 8.61 18.11 -2.35
CA ASP A 67 7.38 17.53 -2.93
C ASP A 67 6.22 17.60 -1.91
N ARG A 68 6.45 17.06 -0.70
CA ARG A 68 5.48 17.07 0.43
C ARG A 68 5.04 18.46 0.88
N SER A 69 5.74 19.53 0.50
CA SER A 69 5.41 20.93 0.81
C SER A 69 4.78 21.71 -0.36
N GLY A 70 4.72 21.13 -1.57
CA GLY A 70 4.27 21.82 -2.79
C GLY A 70 5.40 22.41 -3.65
N GLY A 71 6.65 22.00 -3.42
CA GLY A 71 7.83 22.30 -4.24
C GLY A 71 8.54 23.62 -3.92
N LEU A 72 9.87 23.64 -4.06
CA LEU A 72 10.64 24.89 -4.11
C LEU A 72 10.57 25.51 -5.50
N ARG A 73 9.68 26.50 -5.62
CA ARG A 73 9.60 27.38 -6.79
C ARG A 73 10.94 28.11 -7.02
N GLY A 74 11.35 28.20 -8.28
CA GLY A 74 12.59 28.88 -8.69
C GLY A 74 13.82 27.98 -8.85
N ILE A 75 13.71 26.67 -8.66
CA ILE A 75 14.74 25.69 -9.08
C ILE A 75 14.39 25.09 -10.46
N GLY A 76 13.10 25.09 -10.84
CA GLY A 76 12.62 24.51 -12.10
C GLY A 76 12.76 25.41 -13.34
N GLY A 77 13.09 26.69 -13.18
CA GLY A 77 13.02 27.70 -14.24
C GLY A 77 11.65 28.39 -14.36
N ASP A 78 10.89 28.38 -13.26
CA ASP A 78 9.50 28.85 -13.11
C ASP A 78 9.39 30.25 -12.45
N LEU A 79 10.51 30.87 -12.09
CA LEU A 79 10.56 32.05 -11.21
C LEU A 79 9.85 33.27 -11.83
N TYR A 80 10.03 33.47 -13.14
CA TYR A 80 9.32 34.48 -13.92
C TYR A 80 7.79 34.35 -13.86
N ASP A 81 7.26 33.14 -14.09
CA ASP A 81 5.81 32.93 -14.16
C ASP A 81 5.14 32.93 -12.79
N ALA A 82 5.84 32.50 -11.73
CA ALA A 82 5.38 32.64 -10.35
C ALA A 82 5.19 34.13 -9.97
N ILE A 83 6.22 34.96 -10.12
CA ILE A 83 6.17 36.40 -9.80
C ILE A 83 5.14 37.13 -10.66
N LYS A 84 5.02 36.77 -11.94
CA LYS A 84 4.05 37.33 -12.90
C LYS A 84 2.60 37.01 -12.55
N THR A 85 2.35 35.86 -11.90
CA THR A 85 1.00 35.40 -11.52
C THR A 85 0.57 35.99 -10.18
N GLU A 86 1.45 36.00 -9.19
CA GLU A 86 1.08 36.31 -7.80
C GLU A 86 1.31 37.78 -7.37
N ILE A 87 2.04 38.58 -8.15
CA ILE A 87 2.29 40.00 -7.85
C ILE A 87 1.55 40.91 -8.85
N PRO A 88 0.39 41.50 -8.47
CA PRO A 88 -0.45 42.29 -9.37
C PRO A 88 0.31 43.45 -10.03
N ARG A 89 0.18 43.55 -11.36
CA ARG A 89 0.88 44.56 -12.16
C ARG A 89 0.43 45.97 -11.78
N PRO A 90 1.33 46.89 -11.36
CA PRO A 90 0.98 48.25 -11.01
C PRO A 90 0.29 49.01 -12.16
N LYS A 91 -0.58 49.98 -11.82
CA LYS A 91 -1.25 50.83 -12.82
C LYS A 91 -0.20 51.62 -13.63
N VAL A 92 -0.43 51.73 -14.94
CA VAL A 92 0.55 52.18 -15.96
C VAL A 92 1.16 53.57 -15.68
N PHE A 93 0.45 54.45 -14.96
CA PHE A 93 0.89 55.80 -14.63
C PHE A 93 1.47 55.95 -13.21
N HIS A 94 2.05 54.88 -12.64
CA HIS A 94 2.82 54.93 -11.39
C HIS A 94 4.25 54.42 -11.62
N GLY A 95 5.23 55.02 -10.91
CA GLY A 95 6.66 54.69 -11.08
C GLY A 95 6.99 53.22 -10.88
N GLY A 96 6.23 52.52 -10.03
CA GLY A 96 6.35 51.08 -9.80
C GLY A 96 6.16 50.19 -11.03
N PHE A 97 5.52 50.66 -12.13
CA PHE A 97 5.37 49.86 -13.36
C PHE A 97 6.72 49.50 -13.99
N ARG A 98 7.68 50.45 -14.03
CA ARG A 98 9.02 50.20 -14.57
C ARG A 98 9.82 49.22 -13.69
N ILE A 99 9.64 49.33 -12.38
CA ILE A 99 10.38 48.53 -11.38
C ILE A 99 9.83 47.10 -11.32
N HIS A 100 8.51 46.91 -11.39
CA HIS A 100 7.86 45.59 -11.55
C HIS A 100 8.37 44.88 -12.83
N SER A 101 8.49 45.63 -13.93
CA SER A 101 9.02 45.10 -15.19
C SER A 101 10.53 44.79 -15.15
N ALA A 102 11.30 45.46 -14.27
CA ALA A 102 12.71 45.15 -14.05
C ALA A 102 12.89 43.90 -13.18
N MET A 103 12.11 43.77 -12.11
CA MET A 103 12.04 42.57 -11.26
C MET A 103 11.66 41.32 -12.06
N LEU A 104 10.64 41.40 -12.92
CA LEU A 104 10.29 40.31 -13.84
C LEU A 104 11.40 39.98 -14.85
N LYS A 105 12.12 40.98 -15.36
CA LYS A 105 13.26 40.75 -16.26
C LYS A 105 14.42 40.04 -15.54
N ALA A 106 14.69 40.40 -14.28
CA ALA A 106 15.69 39.75 -13.46
C ALA A 106 15.30 38.30 -13.10
N ALA A 107 14.01 38.03 -12.84
CA ALA A 107 13.51 36.67 -12.62
C ALA A 107 13.76 35.76 -13.83
N ASN A 108 13.38 36.21 -15.03
CA ASN A 108 13.68 35.50 -16.28
C ASN A 108 15.21 35.35 -16.52
N ALA A 109 16.03 36.28 -16.04
CA ALA A 109 17.49 36.16 -16.12
C ALA A 109 18.03 35.05 -15.20
N CYS A 110 17.48 34.89 -13.99
CA CYS A 110 17.77 33.77 -13.11
C CYS A 110 17.39 32.42 -13.76
N ASP A 111 16.19 32.32 -14.33
CA ASP A 111 15.71 31.09 -15.00
C ASP A 111 16.64 30.69 -16.17
N VAL A 112 17.04 31.66 -17.00
CA VAL A 112 17.98 31.44 -18.11
C VAL A 112 19.39 31.09 -17.63
N ALA A 113 19.90 31.76 -16.59
CA ALA A 113 21.22 31.48 -16.05
C ALA A 113 21.28 30.09 -15.39
N ALA A 114 20.24 29.68 -14.68
CA ALA A 114 20.09 28.33 -14.11
C ALA A 114 20.11 27.26 -15.22
N ALA A 115 19.35 27.48 -16.31
CA ALA A 115 19.31 26.58 -17.44
C ALA A 115 20.66 26.47 -18.19
N ASN A 116 21.49 27.52 -18.16
CA ASN A 116 22.84 27.48 -18.73
C ASN A 116 23.85 26.82 -17.78
N LEU A 117 23.82 27.11 -16.48
CA LEU A 117 24.68 26.44 -15.50
C LEU A 117 24.44 24.92 -15.46
N ARG A 118 23.17 24.49 -15.57
CA ARG A 118 22.76 23.07 -15.66
C ARG A 118 23.27 22.35 -16.93
N ARG A 119 23.78 23.07 -17.94
CA ARG A 119 24.38 22.48 -19.16
C ARG A 119 25.88 22.25 -19.03
N ILE A 120 26.54 22.76 -18.00
CA ILE A 120 27.96 22.51 -17.75
C ILE A 120 28.13 21.10 -17.17
N PRO A 121 28.98 20.23 -17.74
CA PRO A 121 29.30 18.93 -17.17
C PRO A 121 29.86 19.05 -15.74
N ILE A 122 29.42 18.17 -14.84
CA ILE A 122 29.92 18.13 -13.45
C ILE A 122 31.45 17.93 -13.40
N ALA A 123 32.01 17.21 -14.39
CA ALA A 123 33.45 17.01 -14.54
C ALA A 123 34.25 18.31 -14.70
N ASP A 124 33.68 19.34 -15.33
CA ASP A 124 34.36 20.60 -15.60
C ASP A 124 34.63 21.39 -14.29
N PHE A 125 33.80 21.19 -13.26
CA PHE A 125 33.99 21.79 -11.94
C PHE A 125 35.11 21.13 -11.11
N HIS A 126 35.64 19.98 -11.53
CA HIS A 126 36.85 19.41 -10.91
C HIS A 126 38.15 19.99 -11.47
N ALA A 127 38.13 20.65 -12.62
CA ALA A 127 39.34 21.22 -13.20
C ALA A 127 39.83 22.45 -12.41
N ASN A 128 41.15 22.60 -12.32
CA ASN A 128 41.83 23.68 -11.63
C ASN A 128 42.98 24.23 -12.51
N PRO A 129 42.85 25.45 -13.08
CA PRO A 129 41.72 26.38 -12.96
C PRO A 129 40.40 25.83 -13.54
N LEU A 130 39.27 26.42 -13.11
CA LEU A 130 37.96 26.16 -13.71
C LEU A 130 37.99 26.51 -15.20
N PRO A 131 37.35 25.73 -16.10
CA PRO A 131 37.25 26.08 -17.52
C PRO A 131 36.40 27.34 -17.69
N ASP A 132 36.79 28.21 -18.63
CA ASP A 132 36.15 29.52 -18.83
C ASP A 132 34.62 29.44 -19.00
N ALA A 133 34.11 28.39 -19.64
CA ALA A 133 32.68 28.15 -19.81
C ALA A 133 31.96 27.83 -18.49
N ALA A 134 32.60 27.06 -17.59
CA ALA A 134 32.06 26.75 -16.27
C ALA A 134 32.12 27.98 -15.35
N PHE A 135 33.23 28.72 -15.39
CA PHE A 135 33.38 29.98 -14.64
C PHE A 135 32.36 31.03 -15.09
N ALA A 136 32.24 31.29 -16.40
CA ALA A 136 31.30 32.29 -16.92
C ALA A 136 29.82 31.90 -16.68
N ALA A 137 29.48 30.61 -16.69
CA ALA A 137 28.13 30.16 -16.34
C ALA A 137 27.83 30.35 -14.84
N LEU A 138 28.81 30.11 -13.97
CA LEU A 138 28.72 30.32 -12.53
C LEU A 138 28.62 31.82 -12.17
N GLU A 139 29.47 32.66 -12.78
CA GLU A 139 29.46 34.11 -12.66
C GLU A 139 28.12 34.70 -13.14
N ALA A 140 27.62 34.28 -14.30
CA ALA A 140 26.33 34.72 -14.82
C ALA A 140 25.15 34.29 -13.93
N PHE A 141 25.23 33.10 -13.30
CA PHE A 141 24.21 32.65 -12.34
C PHE A 141 24.22 33.49 -11.07
N VAL A 142 25.38 33.68 -10.42
CA VAL A 142 25.53 34.52 -9.23
C VAL A 142 25.11 35.97 -9.52
N GLY A 143 25.52 36.52 -10.66
CA GLY A 143 25.13 37.86 -11.11
C GLY A 143 23.62 38.01 -11.30
N ALA A 144 22.94 37.03 -11.89
CA ALA A 144 21.49 37.05 -12.06
C ALA A 144 20.74 37.01 -10.71
N GLN A 145 21.17 36.15 -9.78
CA GLN A 145 20.57 36.08 -8.44
C GLN A 145 20.73 37.42 -7.66
N ASN A 146 21.89 38.07 -7.78
CA ASN A 146 22.19 39.37 -7.15
C ASN A 146 21.40 40.54 -7.78
N GLU A 147 21.22 40.54 -9.10
CA GLU A 147 20.36 41.51 -9.78
C GLU A 147 18.90 41.35 -9.35
N LEU A 148 18.39 40.11 -9.23
CA LEU A 148 17.02 39.88 -8.77
C LEU A 148 16.82 40.30 -7.31
N TYR A 149 17.76 40.02 -6.42
CA TYR A 149 17.75 40.55 -5.04
C TYR A 149 17.60 42.08 -5.03
N THR A 150 18.41 42.76 -5.84
CA THR A 150 18.43 44.21 -5.97
C THR A 150 17.10 44.77 -6.51
N GLN A 151 16.52 44.13 -7.53
CA GLN A 151 15.23 44.55 -8.10
C GLN A 151 14.04 44.28 -7.18
N ILE A 152 14.08 43.23 -6.34
CA ILE A 152 13.06 42.99 -5.31
C ILE A 152 13.10 44.09 -4.25
N GLY A 153 14.27 44.40 -3.68
CA GLY A 153 14.42 45.48 -2.71
C GLY A 153 14.01 46.85 -3.27
N ALA A 154 14.33 47.12 -4.54
CA ALA A 154 13.85 48.30 -5.25
C ALA A 154 12.32 48.31 -5.42
N PHE A 155 11.69 47.18 -5.75
CA PHE A 155 10.25 47.05 -5.91
C PHE A 155 9.50 47.22 -4.58
N GLN A 156 9.93 46.57 -3.51
CA GLN A 156 9.34 46.71 -2.16
C GLN A 156 9.40 48.18 -1.71
N LYS A 157 10.58 48.80 -1.80
CA LYS A 157 10.82 50.21 -1.42
C LYS A 157 10.00 51.22 -2.23
N ALA A 158 9.69 50.92 -3.49
CA ALA A 158 8.94 51.81 -4.37
C ALA A 158 7.42 51.53 -4.43
N SER A 159 6.96 50.36 -3.98
CA SER A 159 5.54 49.98 -3.97
C SER A 159 4.89 50.09 -2.59
N GLY A 160 5.67 50.05 -1.50
CA GLY A 160 5.16 49.91 -0.14
C GLY A 160 4.64 48.50 0.19
N VAL A 161 4.78 47.54 -0.74
CA VAL A 161 4.35 46.16 -0.55
C VAL A 161 5.52 45.34 0.00
N SER A 162 5.60 45.19 1.32
CA SER A 162 6.19 43.97 1.89
C SER A 162 5.16 42.85 1.74
N ALA A 163 5.64 41.73 1.22
CA ALA A 163 4.89 40.49 1.09
C ALA A 163 5.89 39.38 1.39
N ALA A 164 5.54 38.46 2.30
CA ALA A 164 6.44 37.40 2.74
C ALA A 164 7.04 36.58 1.58
N LEU A 165 6.30 36.47 0.46
CA LEU A 165 6.79 35.89 -0.80
C LEU A 165 8.00 36.64 -1.37
N LEU A 166 8.00 37.98 -1.41
CA LEU A 166 9.13 38.77 -1.91
C LEU A 166 10.33 38.70 -0.96
N ASP A 167 10.08 38.78 0.35
CA ASP A 167 11.12 38.73 1.37
C ASP A 167 11.84 37.36 1.37
N SER A 168 11.09 36.25 1.25
CA SER A 168 11.65 34.90 1.05
C SER A 168 12.36 34.78 -0.30
N LEU A 169 11.75 35.22 -1.40
CA LEU A 169 12.32 35.06 -2.74
C LEU A 169 13.64 35.84 -2.90
N ALA A 170 13.79 36.99 -2.22
CA ALA A 170 15.05 37.70 -2.10
C ALA A 170 16.10 36.90 -1.29
N GLN A 171 15.76 36.35 -0.13
CA GLN A 171 16.69 35.55 0.67
C GLN A 171 17.15 34.29 -0.09
N ALA A 172 16.22 33.61 -0.77
CA ALA A 172 16.50 32.46 -1.62
C ALA A 172 17.47 32.76 -2.78
N THR A 173 17.52 33.98 -3.35
CA THR A 173 18.51 34.29 -4.40
C THR A 173 19.92 34.36 -3.84
N GLN A 174 20.11 34.99 -2.67
CA GLN A 174 21.42 35.08 -2.01
C GLN A 174 21.92 33.70 -1.57
N PHE A 175 21.05 32.84 -1.03
CA PHE A 175 21.40 31.47 -0.69
C PHE A 175 21.84 30.66 -1.94
N ARG A 176 21.07 30.72 -3.05
CA ARG A 176 21.43 30.04 -4.30
C ARG A 176 22.79 30.49 -4.87
N ALA A 177 23.11 31.79 -4.76
CA ALA A 177 24.41 32.31 -5.17
C ALA A 177 25.55 31.75 -4.30
N SER A 178 25.37 31.69 -2.98
CA SER A 178 26.34 31.12 -2.04
C SER A 178 26.62 29.63 -2.32
N GLU A 179 25.57 28.82 -2.46
CA GLU A 179 25.72 27.38 -2.65
C GLU A 179 26.36 27.00 -3.99
N ALA A 180 26.13 27.76 -5.06
CA ALA A 180 26.80 27.54 -6.33
C ALA A 180 28.33 27.77 -6.23
N LEU A 181 28.76 28.74 -5.43
CA LEU A 181 30.17 29.01 -5.15
C LEU A 181 30.77 27.95 -4.21
N ASN A 182 30.06 27.56 -3.15
CA ASN A 182 30.48 26.48 -2.23
C ASN A 182 30.65 25.14 -2.96
N PHE A 183 29.74 24.81 -3.89
CA PHE A 183 29.84 23.62 -4.73
C PHE A 183 31.11 23.65 -5.59
N ALA A 184 31.35 24.73 -6.32
CA ALA A 184 32.55 24.88 -7.16
C ALA A 184 33.86 24.76 -6.35
N ALA A 185 33.94 25.44 -5.21
CA ALA A 185 35.11 25.36 -4.32
C ALA A 185 35.32 23.93 -3.78
N THR A 186 34.24 23.25 -3.37
CA THR A 186 34.29 21.85 -2.89
C THR A 186 34.76 20.89 -3.98
N MET A 187 34.27 21.05 -5.20
CA MET A 187 34.63 20.21 -6.35
C MET A 187 36.09 20.36 -6.77
N GLN A 188 36.65 21.57 -6.68
CA GLN A 188 38.08 21.82 -6.90
C GLN A 188 38.95 21.28 -5.75
N LEU A 189 38.54 21.42 -4.49
CA LEU A 189 39.24 20.84 -3.33
C LEU A 189 39.27 19.31 -3.41
N ALA A 190 38.16 18.69 -3.82
CA ALA A 190 38.05 17.24 -4.03
C ALA A 190 38.99 16.71 -5.13
N ALA A 191 39.41 17.56 -6.07
CA ALA A 191 40.34 17.21 -7.15
C ALA A 191 41.84 17.41 -6.79
N MET A 192 42.18 18.09 -5.69
CA MET A 192 43.58 18.30 -5.30
C MET A 192 44.23 17.03 -4.72
N PRO A 193 45.54 16.78 -4.93
CA PRO A 193 46.28 15.73 -4.20
C PRO A 193 46.21 15.92 -2.68
N ALA A 194 46.15 14.82 -1.92
CA ALA A 194 45.93 14.84 -0.47
C ALA A 194 46.98 15.67 0.29
N GLU A 195 48.25 15.58 -0.12
CA GLU A 195 49.39 16.36 0.40
C GLU A 195 49.14 17.88 0.32
N ARG A 196 48.53 18.34 -0.78
CA ARG A 196 48.19 19.76 -0.99
C ARG A 196 47.02 20.21 -0.13
N ARG A 197 46.08 19.31 0.20
CA ARG A 197 44.93 19.63 1.07
C ARG A 197 45.37 19.97 2.50
N GLN A 198 46.44 19.32 2.99
CA GLN A 198 46.98 19.57 4.33
C GLN A 198 47.71 20.92 4.45
N GLN A 199 48.32 21.42 3.37
CA GLN A 199 49.05 22.70 3.34
C GLN A 199 48.15 23.95 3.32
N ILE A 200 46.82 23.79 3.25
CA ILE A 200 45.85 24.90 3.19
C ILE A 200 45.30 25.22 4.60
N ALA A 201 45.73 24.49 5.64
CA ALA A 201 45.54 24.87 7.04
C ALA A 201 46.31 26.19 7.36
N PRO A 202 45.83 27.02 8.30
CA PRO A 202 46.25 28.42 8.38
C PRO A 202 47.64 28.62 9.01
N GLY A 203 48.64 29.00 8.19
CA GLY A 203 49.91 29.52 8.72
C GLY A 203 51.03 29.73 7.68
N VAL A 204 51.51 30.98 7.58
CA VAL A 204 52.69 31.42 6.79
C VAL A 204 52.52 31.35 5.27
N ALA A 205 53.02 32.38 4.55
CA ALA A 205 52.87 32.53 3.11
C ALA A 205 54.21 32.83 2.41
N ASP A 206 54.33 32.42 1.15
CA ASP A 206 55.36 32.88 0.22
C ASP A 206 54.73 33.82 -0.85
N PRO A 207 55.11 35.11 -0.93
CA PRO A 207 54.32 36.12 -1.61
C PRO A 207 54.74 36.40 -3.07
N GLN A 208 54.42 35.50 -4.02
CA GLN A 208 54.54 35.88 -5.46
C GLN A 208 53.70 35.09 -6.50
N ALA A 209 52.35 35.10 -6.38
CA ALA A 209 51.45 34.94 -7.53
C ALA A 209 50.03 35.46 -7.24
N PRO A 210 49.38 36.24 -8.14
CA PRO A 210 47.97 36.59 -8.01
C PRO A 210 47.08 35.49 -8.63
N THR A 211 46.74 34.47 -7.85
CA THR A 211 45.77 33.43 -8.26
C THR A 211 44.42 33.61 -7.57
N ALA A 212 43.34 33.21 -8.24
CA ALA A 212 41.96 33.35 -7.75
C ALA A 212 41.71 32.64 -6.39
N GLY A 213 42.59 31.68 -6.02
CA GLY A 213 42.58 31.04 -4.72
C GLY A 213 42.66 32.03 -3.55
N LYS A 214 43.38 33.16 -3.68
CA LYS A 214 43.41 34.16 -2.60
C LYS A 214 42.09 34.94 -2.47
N ALA A 215 41.46 35.34 -3.58
CA ALA A 215 40.14 35.97 -3.52
C ALA A 215 39.08 35.00 -2.93
N MET A 216 39.16 33.71 -3.29
CA MET A 216 38.31 32.67 -2.69
C MET A 216 38.63 32.41 -1.21
N GLN A 217 39.89 32.47 -0.77
CA GLN A 217 40.26 32.36 0.65
C GLN A 217 39.84 33.59 1.47
N ASP A 218 39.99 34.80 0.93
CA ASP A 218 39.59 36.04 1.59
C ASP A 218 38.05 36.12 1.72
N MET A 219 37.30 35.61 0.73
CA MET A 219 35.84 35.38 0.84
C MET A 219 35.50 34.26 1.82
N ALA A 220 36.20 33.12 1.78
CA ALA A 220 35.95 31.99 2.67
C ALA A 220 36.24 32.33 4.14
N HIS A 221 37.23 33.19 4.43
CA HIS A 221 37.50 33.70 5.78
C HIS A 221 36.31 34.46 6.38
N PHE A 222 35.48 35.09 5.54
CA PHE A 222 34.24 35.74 5.96
C PHE A 222 33.09 34.73 6.23
N MET A 223 33.20 33.49 5.73
CA MET A 223 32.22 32.41 5.89
C MET A 223 32.64 31.32 6.89
N HIS A 224 33.92 31.26 7.28
CA HIS A 224 34.51 30.14 8.01
C HIS A 224 34.17 30.03 9.50
N GLY A 225 33.32 30.90 10.06
CA GLY A 225 32.72 30.71 11.40
C GLY A 225 31.79 29.48 11.51
N SER A 226 31.59 28.75 10.40
CA SER A 226 30.65 27.63 10.24
C SER A 226 31.30 26.23 10.20
N GLY A 227 32.64 26.14 10.24
CA GLY A 227 33.40 24.91 9.92
C GLY A 227 32.97 23.66 10.70
N ASP A 228 32.83 23.78 12.04
CA ASP A 228 32.42 22.66 12.89
C ASP A 228 30.97 22.23 12.66
N VAL A 229 30.09 23.14 12.26
CA VAL A 229 28.66 22.85 12.04
C VAL A 229 28.49 21.95 10.82
N ALA A 230 29.14 22.29 9.70
CA ALA A 230 29.06 21.53 8.46
C ALA A 230 29.85 20.19 8.52
N GLY A 231 30.82 20.07 9.42
CA GLY A 231 31.47 18.79 9.74
C GLY A 231 30.55 17.89 10.57
N ALA A 232 30.03 18.41 11.68
CA ALA A 232 29.22 17.65 12.62
C ALA A 232 27.85 17.25 12.04
N PHE A 233 27.18 18.13 11.29
CA PHE A 233 25.92 17.82 10.58
C PHE A 233 26.08 16.60 9.64
N ARG A 234 27.20 16.51 8.91
CA ARG A 234 27.50 15.35 8.05
C ARG A 234 27.77 14.08 8.84
N ALA A 235 28.40 14.17 10.02
CA ALA A 235 28.59 13.01 10.90
C ALA A 235 27.27 12.55 11.57
N ASP A 236 26.41 13.48 11.98
CA ASP A 236 25.08 13.19 12.51
C ASP A 236 24.18 12.53 11.43
N ALA A 237 24.21 13.05 10.21
CA ALA A 237 23.53 12.43 9.06
C ALA A 237 24.07 11.02 8.75
N ALA A 238 25.38 10.83 8.67
CA ALA A 238 25.99 9.52 8.39
C ALA A 238 25.63 8.47 9.46
N ARG A 239 25.56 8.86 10.75
CA ARG A 239 25.06 7.97 11.82
C ARG A 239 23.61 7.56 11.62
N LEU A 240 22.73 8.50 11.28
CA LEU A 240 21.32 8.23 11.02
C LEU A 240 21.15 7.26 9.84
N PHE A 241 21.82 7.52 8.70
CA PHE A 241 21.69 6.69 7.51
C PHE A 241 22.33 5.31 7.65
N GLY A 242 23.55 5.22 8.22
CA GLY A 242 24.17 3.92 8.49
C GLY A 242 23.34 3.06 9.45
N SER A 243 22.58 3.68 10.36
CA SER A 243 21.63 2.98 11.23
C SER A 243 20.37 2.50 10.48
N ILE A 244 19.94 3.22 9.43
CA ILE A 244 18.86 2.79 8.53
C ILE A 244 19.35 1.66 7.60
N ASP A 245 20.57 1.73 7.05
CA ASP A 245 21.18 0.65 6.27
C ASP A 245 21.36 -0.63 7.08
N ALA A 246 21.79 -0.49 8.33
CA ALA A 246 21.88 -1.62 9.27
C ALA A 246 20.51 -2.25 9.56
N LEU A 247 19.40 -1.52 9.40
CA LEU A 247 18.05 -2.09 9.47
C LEU A 247 17.58 -2.71 8.15
N GLU A 248 17.84 -2.08 7.01
CA GLU A 248 17.47 -2.62 5.68
C GLU A 248 18.23 -3.93 5.37
N GLY A 249 19.48 -4.03 5.82
CA GLY A 249 20.26 -5.29 5.82
C GLY A 249 19.71 -6.35 6.79
N ARG A 250 19.07 -5.94 7.90
CA ARG A 250 18.47 -6.84 8.90
C ARG A 250 17.04 -7.25 8.51
N LYS A 251 16.96 -8.09 7.48
CA LYS A 251 15.74 -8.81 7.01
C LYS A 251 15.25 -9.89 7.99
N GLY A 252 15.32 -9.59 9.29
CA GLY A 252 15.24 -10.54 10.39
C GLY A 252 14.15 -10.19 11.41
N GLN A 253 13.72 -11.22 12.12
CA GLN A 253 12.79 -11.13 13.24
C GLN A 253 13.50 -10.61 14.49
N MET A 254 13.00 -9.52 15.08
CA MET A 254 13.59 -8.81 16.23
C MET A 254 12.68 -8.94 17.46
N PRO A 255 13.22 -9.15 18.68
CA PRO A 255 12.43 -9.05 19.91
C PRO A 255 11.83 -7.65 20.11
N LEU A 256 10.64 -7.57 20.71
CA LEU A 256 9.92 -6.30 20.94
C LEU A 256 10.76 -5.23 21.67
N ALA A 257 11.59 -5.63 22.63
CA ALA A 257 12.48 -4.70 23.35
C ALA A 257 13.53 -4.10 22.39
N GLU A 258 14.28 -4.94 21.68
CA GLU A 258 15.31 -4.48 20.73
C GLU A 258 14.72 -3.59 19.62
N PHE A 259 13.50 -3.90 19.17
CA PHE A 259 12.76 -3.09 18.20
C PHE A 259 12.45 -1.69 18.75
N ARG A 260 11.93 -1.59 19.98
CA ARG A 260 11.68 -0.29 20.65
C ARG A 260 12.96 0.47 20.95
N ASP A 261 14.01 -0.21 21.43
CA ASP A 261 15.31 0.38 21.72
C ASP A 261 15.98 0.92 20.43
N THR A 262 15.70 0.30 19.28
CA THR A 262 16.23 0.77 17.99
C THR A 262 15.40 1.92 17.41
N ALA A 263 14.07 1.89 17.55
CA ALA A 263 13.24 3.06 17.25
C ALA A 263 13.63 4.26 18.12
N THR A 264 13.90 4.05 19.41
CA THR A 264 14.32 5.11 20.36
C THR A 264 15.71 5.67 20.07
N ARG A 265 16.65 4.86 19.56
CA ARG A 265 17.97 5.34 19.13
C ARG A 265 17.88 6.18 17.86
N LEU A 266 17.24 5.66 16.80
CA LEU A 266 16.98 6.42 15.58
C LEU A 266 16.21 7.72 15.85
N ARG A 267 15.30 7.71 16.82
CA ARG A 267 14.57 8.88 17.29
C ARG A 267 15.48 9.97 17.84
N ALA A 268 16.54 9.59 18.57
CA ALA A 268 17.53 10.49 19.13
C ALA A 268 18.54 10.98 18.07
N ASP A 269 18.99 10.12 17.16
CA ASP A 269 19.86 10.52 16.03
C ASP A 269 19.15 11.53 15.10
N LEU A 270 17.86 11.30 14.84
CA LEU A 270 16.98 12.21 14.11
C LEU A 270 16.80 13.54 14.86
N GLU A 271 16.59 13.51 16.18
CA GLU A 271 16.46 14.73 16.99
C GLU A 271 17.77 15.55 17.02
N ALA A 272 18.92 14.89 17.08
CA ALA A 272 20.22 15.54 16.97
C ALA A 272 20.38 16.22 15.60
N LEU A 273 20.02 15.54 14.51
CA LEU A 273 20.03 16.10 13.17
C LEU A 273 19.06 17.29 13.02
N ARG A 274 17.87 17.23 13.63
CA ARG A 274 16.90 18.34 13.64
C ARG A 274 17.43 19.53 14.45
N GLY A 275 17.90 19.32 15.68
CA GLY A 275 18.47 20.39 16.51
C GLY A 275 19.70 21.07 15.90
N ARG A 276 20.45 20.37 15.03
CA ARG A 276 21.51 20.97 14.19
C ARG A 276 20.94 21.90 13.12
N ILE A 277 19.88 21.49 12.43
CA ILE A 277 19.19 22.30 11.42
C ILE A 277 18.59 23.55 12.09
N ASP A 278 17.86 23.36 13.19
CA ASP A 278 17.25 24.45 13.96
C ASP A 278 18.32 25.43 14.49
N GLY A 279 19.44 24.93 15.02
CA GLY A 279 20.57 25.74 15.49
C GLY A 279 21.35 26.44 14.39
N ALA A 280 21.31 25.94 13.15
CA ALA A 280 21.86 26.63 11.97
C ALA A 280 20.90 27.72 11.45
N ILE A 281 19.59 27.51 11.55
CA ILE A 281 18.54 28.50 11.24
C ILE A 281 18.48 29.60 12.32
N HIS A 282 18.81 29.26 13.57
CA HIS A 282 18.78 30.14 14.73
C HIS A 282 20.13 30.21 15.46
N PRO A 283 21.19 30.77 14.84
CA PRO A 283 22.39 31.14 15.58
C PRO A 283 22.03 32.20 16.64
N ASN A 284 22.53 32.04 17.86
CA ASN A 284 22.28 33.00 18.94
C ASN A 284 22.73 34.40 18.51
N ALA A 285 21.84 35.39 18.68
CA ALA A 285 22.07 36.76 18.25
C ALA A 285 23.06 37.50 19.18
N ASP A 286 24.35 37.27 18.98
CA ASP A 286 25.42 38.13 19.53
C ASP A 286 25.42 39.49 18.78
N PRO A 287 25.11 40.62 19.44
CA PRO A 287 24.91 41.91 18.75
C PRO A 287 26.16 42.52 18.08
N GLY A 288 27.35 41.92 18.27
CA GLY A 288 28.62 42.43 17.72
C GLY A 288 29.10 41.80 16.41
N GLY A 289 28.44 40.74 15.92
CA GLY A 289 28.86 40.00 14.73
C GLY A 289 28.49 40.68 13.40
N GLY A 290 29.29 40.45 12.36
CA GLY A 290 28.94 40.80 10.97
C GLY A 290 27.75 39.97 10.43
N PRO A 291 27.24 40.27 9.23
CA PRO A 291 26.02 39.65 8.69
C PRO A 291 26.20 38.14 8.48
N VAL A 292 25.70 37.35 9.43
CA VAL A 292 25.61 35.89 9.32
C VAL A 292 24.57 35.53 8.26
N LEU A 293 24.92 34.65 7.33
CA LEU A 293 23.98 34.07 6.37
C LEU A 293 22.95 33.21 7.12
N ILE A 294 21.75 33.76 7.33
CA ILE A 294 20.61 33.02 7.87
C ILE A 294 20.14 32.02 6.79
N PRO A 295 20.14 30.70 7.05
CA PRO A 295 19.53 29.73 6.14
C PRO A 295 18.05 30.02 5.94
N ASP A 296 17.58 30.07 4.69
CA ASP A 296 16.19 30.35 4.39
C ASP A 296 15.30 29.23 4.97
N ARG A 297 14.46 29.62 5.93
CA ARG A 297 13.58 28.71 6.67
C ARG A 297 12.61 27.98 5.74
N THR A 298 12.29 28.50 4.56
CA THR A 298 11.42 27.83 3.58
C THR A 298 12.11 26.66 2.85
N LEU A 299 13.45 26.65 2.77
CA LEU A 299 14.21 25.52 2.22
C LEU A 299 14.21 24.33 3.18
N PHE A 300 14.35 24.60 4.47
CA PHE A 300 14.54 23.57 5.50
C PHE A 300 13.26 23.20 6.24
N ALA A 301 12.25 24.08 6.38
CA ALA A 301 10.98 23.76 7.04
C ALA A 301 10.25 22.52 6.47
N PRO A 302 10.31 22.19 5.16
CA PRO A 302 9.76 20.93 4.65
C PRO A 302 10.47 19.72 5.26
N ALA A 303 11.80 19.78 5.37
CA ALA A 303 12.64 18.72 5.94
C ALA A 303 12.52 18.66 7.48
N GLU A 304 12.53 19.81 8.17
CA GLU A 304 12.22 19.98 9.60
C GLU A 304 10.87 19.32 9.94
N ALA A 305 9.82 19.64 9.18
CA ALA A 305 8.49 19.08 9.37
C ALA A 305 8.39 17.60 8.97
N MET A 306 9.23 17.13 8.04
CA MET A 306 9.33 15.70 7.72
C MET A 306 10.01 14.94 8.86
N LEU A 307 11.16 15.41 9.32
CA LEU A 307 11.87 14.90 10.49
C LEU A 307 10.92 14.88 11.70
N ALA A 308 10.19 15.96 11.98
CA ALA A 308 9.21 16.03 13.07
C ALA A 308 8.11 14.95 12.99
N ARG A 309 7.59 14.64 11.79
CA ARG A 309 6.60 13.56 11.60
C ARG A 309 7.22 12.17 11.73
N SER A 310 8.43 11.97 11.20
CA SER A 310 9.15 10.70 11.32
C SER A 310 9.57 10.43 12.77
N ALA A 311 9.91 11.48 13.52
CA ALA A 311 10.10 11.50 14.96
C ALA A 311 8.83 11.11 15.73
N GLU A 312 7.71 11.80 15.50
CA GLU A 312 6.40 11.49 16.11
C GLU A 312 6.01 10.02 15.90
N ARG A 313 6.26 9.47 14.71
CA ARG A 313 6.01 8.05 14.42
C ARG A 313 6.97 7.11 15.12
N LEU A 314 8.24 7.46 15.28
CA LEU A 314 9.18 6.66 16.08
C LEU A 314 8.80 6.67 17.57
N ASP A 315 8.37 7.81 18.11
CA ASP A 315 7.84 7.91 19.48
C ASP A 315 6.58 7.05 19.65
N ALA A 316 5.65 7.11 18.68
CA ALA A 316 4.45 6.27 18.65
C ALA A 316 4.80 4.77 18.51
N LEU A 317 5.81 4.40 17.71
CA LEU A 317 6.25 3.02 17.51
C LEU A 317 6.97 2.45 18.74
N ALA A 318 7.77 3.26 19.44
CA ALA A 318 8.44 2.89 20.68
C ALA A 318 7.43 2.72 21.83
N SER A 319 6.46 3.62 21.95
CA SER A 319 5.42 3.61 23.00
C SER A 319 4.24 2.67 22.72
N ALA A 320 4.05 2.20 21.48
CA ALA A 320 2.93 1.35 21.07
C ALA A 320 2.73 0.11 21.97
N ASP A 321 1.49 -0.08 22.44
CA ASP A 321 1.02 -1.34 23.06
C ASP A 321 0.67 -2.35 21.95
N PRO A 322 1.37 -3.49 21.81
CA PRO A 322 1.00 -4.51 20.81
C PRO A 322 -0.36 -5.16 21.10
N ARG A 323 -0.88 -5.08 22.34
CA ARG A 323 -2.25 -5.51 22.64
C ARG A 323 -3.29 -4.56 22.04
N ALA A 324 -2.94 -3.34 21.62
CA ALA A 324 -3.83 -2.45 20.87
C ALA A 324 -4.28 -3.08 19.55
N GLY A 325 -3.37 -3.68 18.78
CA GLY A 325 -3.72 -4.42 17.57
C GLY A 325 -4.58 -5.66 17.85
N VAL A 326 -4.37 -6.35 18.98
CA VAL A 326 -5.26 -7.44 19.41
C VAL A 326 -6.65 -6.91 19.76
N LYS A 327 -6.75 -5.81 20.52
CA LYS A 327 -8.02 -5.16 20.87
C LYS A 327 -8.76 -4.65 19.62
N SER A 328 -8.04 -4.10 18.64
CA SER A 328 -8.56 -3.72 17.32
C SER A 328 -9.21 -4.92 16.62
N ALA A 329 -8.45 -6.01 16.40
CA ALA A 329 -8.95 -7.22 15.76
C ALA A 329 -10.17 -7.81 16.49
N VAL A 330 -10.15 -7.88 17.83
CA VAL A 330 -11.29 -8.39 18.61
C VAL A 330 -12.52 -7.47 18.50
N ARG A 331 -12.36 -6.14 18.41
CA ARG A 331 -13.47 -5.21 18.13
C ARG A 331 -14.01 -5.33 16.70
N ALA A 332 -13.16 -5.60 15.71
CA ALA A 332 -13.59 -5.81 14.32
C ALA A 332 -14.38 -7.12 14.16
N ILE A 333 -14.00 -8.18 14.90
CA ILE A 333 -14.69 -9.48 14.90
C ILE A 333 -15.96 -9.45 15.77
N LEU A 334 -15.92 -8.73 16.91
CA LEU A 334 -17.01 -8.60 17.88
C LEU A 334 -17.38 -7.11 18.09
N PRO A 335 -17.94 -6.42 17.08
CA PRO A 335 -18.32 -5.01 17.23
C PRO A 335 -19.45 -4.88 18.26
N PRO A 336 -19.34 -3.96 19.24
CA PRO A 336 -20.41 -3.70 20.19
C PRO A 336 -21.55 -2.92 19.53
N VAL A 337 -22.78 -3.15 19.97
CA VAL A 337 -23.97 -2.41 19.52
C VAL A 337 -24.23 -1.24 20.46
N ASP A 338 -24.58 -0.06 19.94
CA ASP A 338 -24.85 1.13 20.73
C ASP A 338 -26.06 0.93 21.66
N GLN A 339 -25.82 0.99 22.97
CA GLN A 339 -26.85 0.80 24.00
C GLN A 339 -27.92 1.89 23.96
N SER A 340 -27.63 3.08 23.44
CA SER A 340 -28.61 4.16 23.29
C SER A 340 -29.73 3.83 22.30
N LEU A 341 -29.49 2.87 21.39
CA LEU A 341 -30.46 2.39 20.42
C LEU A 341 -31.37 1.28 20.97
N PHE A 342 -31.04 0.66 22.11
CA PHE A 342 -31.80 -0.45 22.67
C PHE A 342 -33.28 -0.11 23.00
N PRO A 343 -33.65 1.10 23.47
CA PRO A 343 -35.05 1.47 23.65
C PRO A 343 -35.89 1.40 22.35
N SER A 344 -35.28 1.60 21.18
CA SER A 344 -35.95 1.47 19.88
C SER A 344 -36.43 0.04 19.59
N ALA A 345 -35.87 -0.99 20.25
CA ALA A 345 -36.32 -2.37 20.14
C ALA A 345 -37.76 -2.59 20.62
N SER A 346 -38.31 -1.69 21.44
CA SER A 346 -39.69 -1.76 21.96
C SER A 346 -40.77 -1.77 20.86
N ALA A 347 -40.47 -1.27 19.67
CA ALA A 347 -41.37 -1.28 18.51
C ALA A 347 -41.47 -2.65 17.79
N LEU A 348 -40.72 -3.68 18.22
CA LEU A 348 -40.78 -5.01 17.61
C LEU A 348 -42.04 -5.79 18.00
N PRO A 349 -42.69 -6.49 17.05
CA PRO A 349 -43.91 -7.26 17.32
C PRO A 349 -43.67 -8.44 18.26
N GLY A 350 -44.74 -8.90 18.92
CA GLY A 350 -44.73 -10.14 19.70
C GLY A 350 -43.87 -10.12 20.97
N GLY A 351 -43.50 -8.94 21.47
CA GLY A 351 -42.68 -8.79 22.69
C GLY A 351 -41.18 -9.03 22.49
N LEU A 352 -40.71 -9.13 21.24
CA LEU A 352 -39.31 -9.44 20.91
C LEU A 352 -38.31 -8.32 21.29
N GLY A 353 -38.79 -7.12 21.62
CA GLY A 353 -37.94 -6.00 22.06
C GLY A 353 -37.12 -6.30 23.32
N THR A 354 -37.72 -6.92 24.33
CA THR A 354 -37.01 -7.25 25.60
C THR A 354 -35.94 -8.33 25.39
N PRO A 355 -36.21 -9.46 24.68
CA PRO A 355 -35.16 -10.39 24.25
C PRO A 355 -34.04 -9.75 23.42
N LEU A 356 -34.36 -8.81 22.51
CA LEU A 356 -33.34 -8.12 21.71
C LEU A 356 -32.41 -7.29 22.61
N ALA A 357 -32.96 -6.36 23.38
CA ALA A 357 -32.19 -5.48 24.27
C ALA A 357 -31.38 -6.30 25.30
N THR A 358 -31.99 -7.35 25.90
CA THR A 358 -31.31 -8.21 26.89
C THR A 358 -30.18 -9.03 26.27
N GLY A 359 -30.39 -9.58 25.07
CA GLY A 359 -29.37 -10.35 24.35
C GLY A 359 -28.18 -9.49 23.94
N LEU A 360 -28.44 -8.31 23.37
CA LEU A 360 -27.40 -7.36 22.96
C LEU A 360 -26.66 -6.76 24.16
N ALA A 361 -27.34 -6.47 25.28
CA ALA A 361 -26.70 -6.02 26.52
C ALA A 361 -25.75 -7.10 27.08
N ARG A 362 -26.15 -8.38 27.09
CA ARG A 362 -25.30 -9.50 27.52
C ARG A 362 -24.11 -9.73 26.59
N TYR A 363 -24.31 -9.60 25.27
CA TYR A 363 -23.24 -9.66 24.28
C TYR A 363 -22.22 -8.54 24.49
N ASN A 364 -22.67 -7.28 24.58
CA ASN A 364 -21.82 -6.12 24.86
C ASN A 364 -21.04 -6.28 26.17
N ALA A 365 -21.71 -6.73 27.25
CA ALA A 365 -21.05 -6.97 28.53
C ALA A 365 -19.94 -8.02 28.42
N LYS A 366 -20.14 -9.08 27.62
CA LYS A 366 -19.10 -10.09 27.37
C LYS A 366 -17.93 -9.54 26.55
N VAL A 367 -18.19 -8.72 25.53
CA VAL A 367 -17.14 -8.03 24.76
C VAL A 367 -16.34 -7.10 25.67
N SER A 368 -16.99 -6.32 26.55
CA SER A 368 -16.32 -5.47 27.53
C SER A 368 -15.46 -6.27 28.52
N GLU A 369 -15.94 -7.42 29.01
CA GLU A 369 -15.17 -8.32 29.89
C GLU A 369 -13.87 -8.79 29.21
N ILE A 370 -13.94 -9.18 27.92
CA ILE A 370 -12.78 -9.58 27.13
C ILE A 370 -11.76 -8.43 27.01
N MET A 371 -12.23 -7.20 26.70
CA MET A 371 -11.35 -6.03 26.59
C MET A 371 -10.62 -5.74 27.90
N THR A 372 -11.34 -5.66 29.02
CA THR A 372 -10.76 -5.42 30.36
C THR A 372 -9.72 -6.49 30.73
N ARG A 373 -9.96 -7.75 30.36
CA ARG A 373 -9.02 -8.85 30.63
C ARG A 373 -7.83 -8.90 29.66
N LEU A 374 -7.96 -8.37 28.44
CA LEU A 374 -6.83 -8.12 27.53
C LEU A 374 -5.93 -7.00 28.06
N ASP A 375 -6.51 -5.88 28.51
CA ASP A 375 -5.77 -4.76 29.10
C ASP A 375 -4.98 -5.21 30.33
N ALA A 376 -5.62 -5.95 31.24
CA ALA A 376 -4.97 -6.56 32.40
C ALA A 376 -3.93 -7.67 32.05
N GLY A 377 -3.83 -8.11 30.80
CA GLY A 377 -2.97 -9.24 30.39
C GLY A 377 -3.40 -10.59 30.96
N ALA A 378 -4.65 -10.72 31.42
CA ALA A 378 -5.19 -11.86 32.15
C ALA A 378 -5.84 -12.92 31.23
N LEU A 379 -5.44 -12.97 29.95
CA LEU A 379 -5.91 -13.92 28.95
C LEU A 379 -4.72 -14.59 28.28
N SER A 380 -4.71 -15.94 28.28
CA SER A 380 -3.89 -16.68 27.34
C SER A 380 -4.51 -16.61 25.94
N PRO A 381 -3.72 -16.79 24.87
CA PRO A 381 -4.21 -16.87 23.50
C PRO A 381 -5.34 -17.90 23.30
N GLU A 382 -5.17 -19.09 23.88
CA GLU A 382 -6.13 -20.18 23.80
C GLU A 382 -7.41 -19.83 24.57
N ARG A 383 -7.30 -19.06 25.65
CA ARG A 383 -8.47 -18.58 26.40
C ARG A 383 -9.20 -17.48 25.63
N LEU A 384 -8.51 -16.53 25.01
CA LEU A 384 -9.13 -15.47 24.21
C LEU A 384 -10.11 -16.05 23.17
N ALA A 385 -9.71 -17.08 22.43
CA ALA A 385 -10.55 -17.72 21.42
C ALA A 385 -11.87 -18.26 22.00
N HIS A 386 -11.82 -18.94 23.15
CA HIS A 386 -13.01 -19.46 23.84
C HIS A 386 -13.93 -18.35 24.36
N GLU A 387 -13.36 -17.25 24.89
CA GLU A 387 -14.16 -16.14 25.41
C GLU A 387 -14.88 -15.39 24.27
N MET A 388 -14.25 -15.29 23.08
CA MET A 388 -14.86 -14.75 21.87
C MET A 388 -15.98 -15.65 21.33
N GLU A 389 -15.78 -16.98 21.34
CA GLU A 389 -16.84 -17.94 21.01
C GLU A 389 -18.04 -17.80 21.96
N ASP A 390 -17.80 -17.61 23.26
CA ASP A 390 -18.85 -17.36 24.25
C ASP A 390 -19.64 -16.07 23.99
N ALA A 391 -19.00 -15.00 23.50
CA ALA A 391 -19.72 -13.79 23.08
C ALA A 391 -20.66 -14.06 21.91
N VAL A 392 -20.20 -14.80 20.89
CA VAL A 392 -21.07 -15.20 19.75
C VAL A 392 -22.17 -16.16 20.19
N ARG A 393 -21.90 -17.07 21.14
CA ARG A 393 -22.87 -18.00 21.73
C ARG A 393 -24.00 -17.27 22.46
N ILE A 394 -23.72 -16.14 23.11
CA ILE A 394 -24.73 -15.25 23.69
C ILE A 394 -25.58 -14.59 22.61
N LEU A 395 -24.95 -13.99 21.60
CA LEU A 395 -25.62 -13.31 20.47
C LEU A 395 -26.53 -14.27 19.66
N ARG A 396 -26.13 -15.53 19.55
CA ARG A 396 -26.85 -16.57 18.80
C ARG A 396 -27.79 -17.44 19.64
N ALA A 397 -27.97 -17.13 20.92
CA ALA A 397 -28.98 -17.79 21.74
C ALA A 397 -30.36 -17.71 21.04
N PRO A 398 -31.21 -18.76 21.06
CA PRO A 398 -32.38 -18.84 20.18
C PRO A 398 -33.32 -17.63 20.23
N GLU A 399 -33.53 -17.06 21.42
CA GLU A 399 -34.36 -15.87 21.63
C GLU A 399 -33.72 -14.60 21.06
N THR A 400 -32.43 -14.38 21.34
CA THR A 400 -31.65 -13.25 20.80
C THR A 400 -31.60 -13.31 19.28
N ARG A 401 -31.28 -14.49 18.70
CA ARG A 401 -31.21 -14.68 17.26
C ARG A 401 -32.57 -14.47 16.58
N ARG A 402 -33.66 -14.98 17.15
CA ARG A 402 -35.03 -14.74 16.65
C ARG A 402 -35.37 -13.25 16.67
N ALA A 403 -35.06 -12.55 17.76
CA ALA A 403 -35.37 -11.13 17.90
C ALA A 403 -34.55 -10.26 16.92
N CYS A 404 -33.24 -10.48 16.83
CA CYS A 404 -32.37 -9.84 15.84
C CYS A 404 -32.85 -10.12 14.40
N GLY A 405 -33.04 -11.39 14.05
CA GLY A 405 -33.41 -11.78 12.69
C GLY A 405 -34.81 -11.34 12.27
N THR A 406 -35.74 -11.16 13.23
CA THR A 406 -37.05 -10.56 12.96
C THR A 406 -36.91 -9.09 12.57
N LEU A 407 -36.05 -8.33 13.27
CA LEU A 407 -35.75 -6.94 12.90
C LEU A 407 -35.15 -6.85 11.49
N LEU A 408 -34.15 -7.68 11.16
CA LEU A 408 -33.54 -7.70 9.82
C LEU A 408 -34.56 -8.11 8.73
N THR A 409 -35.45 -9.05 9.03
CA THR A 409 -36.57 -9.41 8.12
C THR A 409 -37.51 -8.23 7.89
N MET A 410 -37.79 -7.41 8.92
CA MET A 410 -38.60 -6.20 8.78
C MET A 410 -37.89 -5.11 7.95
N MET A 411 -36.56 -5.00 8.01
CA MET A 411 -35.81 -4.08 7.13
C MET A 411 -35.91 -4.50 5.67
N ALA A 412 -35.68 -5.78 5.36
CA ALA A 412 -35.82 -6.31 3.99
C ALA A 412 -37.24 -6.12 3.41
N ILE A 413 -38.28 -6.17 4.25
CA ILE A 413 -39.66 -5.85 3.83
C ILE A 413 -39.83 -4.33 3.57
N ALA A 414 -39.21 -3.46 4.37
CA ALA A 414 -39.29 -2.02 4.19
C ALA A 414 -38.52 -1.53 2.95
N GLU A 415 -37.41 -2.17 2.59
CA GLU A 415 -36.67 -1.89 1.36
C GLU A 415 -37.36 -2.45 0.11
N HIS A 416 -38.12 -3.53 0.24
CA HIS A 416 -38.86 -4.16 -0.86
C HIS A 416 -40.36 -4.35 -0.51
N PRO A 417 -41.19 -3.28 -0.49
CA PRO A 417 -42.60 -3.37 -0.02
C PRO A 417 -43.50 -4.34 -0.81
N THR A 418 -43.11 -4.73 -2.02
CA THR A 418 -43.80 -5.68 -2.90
C THR A 418 -43.42 -7.14 -2.67
N ILE A 419 -42.51 -7.44 -1.73
CA ILE A 419 -41.97 -8.77 -1.46
C ILE A 419 -43.04 -9.83 -1.14
N GLY A 420 -42.89 -11.02 -1.71
CA GLY A 420 -43.80 -12.15 -1.52
C GLY A 420 -43.53 -12.92 -0.22
N ALA A 421 -44.57 -13.55 0.35
CA ALA A 421 -44.46 -14.31 1.59
C ALA A 421 -43.42 -15.46 1.56
N LYS A 422 -43.14 -16.01 0.38
CA LYS A 422 -42.07 -17.01 0.15
C LYS A 422 -40.68 -16.42 0.39
N GLU A 423 -40.45 -15.18 -0.06
CA GLU A 423 -39.17 -14.47 0.04
C GLU A 423 -38.97 -13.94 1.46
N ILE A 424 -40.02 -13.41 2.09
CA ILE A 424 -40.04 -13.11 3.54
C ILE A 424 -39.65 -14.35 4.36
N GLY A 425 -40.21 -15.52 4.03
CA GLY A 425 -39.83 -16.79 4.68
C GLY A 425 -38.37 -17.19 4.45
N GLY A 426 -37.79 -16.83 3.30
CA GLY A 426 -36.36 -16.99 3.01
C GLY A 426 -35.48 -16.11 3.88
N TYR A 427 -35.78 -14.80 3.97
CA TYR A 427 -35.07 -13.86 4.84
C TYR A 427 -35.17 -14.26 6.31
N TYR A 428 -36.37 -14.59 6.80
CA TYR A 428 -36.57 -15.05 8.17
C TYR A 428 -35.78 -16.33 8.47
N GLN A 429 -35.77 -17.31 7.55
CA GLN A 429 -34.96 -18.52 7.72
C GLN A 429 -33.45 -18.24 7.70
N HIS A 430 -32.99 -17.31 6.85
CA HIS A 430 -31.59 -16.91 6.81
C HIS A 430 -31.13 -16.25 8.12
N PHE A 431 -31.89 -15.25 8.58
CA PHE A 431 -31.52 -14.46 9.76
C PHE A 431 -31.79 -15.22 11.08
N CYS A 432 -33.04 -15.64 11.31
CA CYS A 432 -33.44 -16.33 12.55
C CYS A 432 -32.92 -17.76 12.66
N GLY A 433 -32.56 -18.40 11.54
CA GLY A 433 -32.10 -19.80 11.49
C GLY A 433 -33.21 -20.85 11.60
N GLU A 434 -34.48 -20.43 11.71
CA GLU A 434 -35.66 -21.28 11.88
C GLU A 434 -36.71 -20.98 10.79
N ARG A 435 -37.67 -21.87 10.54
CA ARG A 435 -38.76 -21.60 9.59
C ARG A 435 -39.75 -20.58 10.13
N ILE A 436 -40.18 -19.64 9.29
CA ILE A 436 -41.19 -18.64 9.65
C ILE A 436 -42.52 -19.31 10.07
N PRO A 437 -43.14 -18.90 11.20
CA PRO A 437 -44.45 -19.42 11.61
C PRO A 437 -45.56 -19.08 10.61
N ARG A 438 -46.61 -19.93 10.55
CA ARG A 438 -47.80 -19.67 9.71
C ARG A 438 -48.44 -18.32 10.08
N GLY A 439 -48.76 -17.51 9.08
CA GLY A 439 -49.33 -16.17 9.26
C GLY A 439 -48.35 -15.08 9.71
N MET A 440 -47.13 -15.44 10.14
CA MET A 440 -46.14 -14.44 10.58
C MET A 440 -45.63 -13.58 9.42
N ALA A 441 -45.52 -14.10 8.20
CA ALA A 441 -45.13 -13.31 7.02
C ALA A 441 -46.10 -12.13 6.77
N ASP A 442 -47.41 -12.38 6.87
CA ASP A 442 -48.43 -11.33 6.76
C ASP A 442 -48.47 -10.41 7.98
N LEU A 443 -48.13 -10.92 9.16
CA LEU A 443 -48.01 -10.11 10.37
C LEU A 443 -46.85 -9.11 10.24
N LEU A 444 -45.65 -9.57 9.86
CA LEU A 444 -44.49 -8.69 9.63
C LEU A 444 -44.77 -7.65 8.53
N ARG A 445 -45.37 -8.08 7.40
CA ARG A 445 -45.76 -7.16 6.32
C ARG A 445 -46.80 -6.14 6.77
N ARG A 446 -47.77 -6.53 7.61
CA ARG A 446 -48.71 -5.60 8.25
C ARG A 446 -48.02 -4.68 9.26
N SER A 447 -47.11 -5.16 10.09
CA SER A 447 -46.36 -4.31 11.04
C SER A 447 -45.57 -3.23 10.32
N VAL A 448 -44.88 -3.56 9.23
CA VAL A 448 -44.17 -2.59 8.38
C VAL A 448 -45.14 -1.65 7.64
N GLY A 449 -46.31 -2.13 7.21
CA GLY A 449 -47.29 -1.32 6.47
C GLY A 449 -48.25 -0.47 7.31
N GLN A 450 -48.50 -0.81 8.58
CA GLN A 450 -49.57 -0.21 9.41
C GLN A 450 -49.03 0.58 10.62
N ASN A 451 -47.93 0.16 11.24
CA ASN A 451 -47.45 0.75 12.51
C ASN A 451 -46.43 1.89 12.28
N GLY A 452 -46.74 2.85 11.41
CA GLY A 452 -45.89 4.03 11.16
C GLY A 452 -44.56 3.78 10.42
N PHE A 453 -44.19 2.53 10.18
CA PHE A 453 -42.96 2.07 9.51
C PHE A 453 -42.78 2.51 8.05
N VAL A 454 -43.73 3.30 7.49
CA VAL A 454 -43.61 4.03 6.21
C VAL A 454 -42.32 4.85 6.16
N LEU A 455 -41.86 5.35 7.32
CA LEU A 455 -40.48 5.77 7.55
C LEU A 455 -39.93 4.99 8.74
N VAL A 456 -39.17 3.92 8.48
CA VAL A 456 -38.44 3.21 9.54
C VAL A 456 -37.60 4.22 10.34
N PRO A 457 -37.74 4.31 11.69
CA PRO A 457 -37.00 5.26 12.51
C PRO A 457 -35.49 5.21 12.27
N SER A 458 -34.82 6.36 12.28
CA SER A 458 -33.40 6.44 11.91
C SER A 458 -32.51 5.65 12.88
N GLU A 459 -32.96 5.53 14.12
CA GLU A 459 -32.37 4.83 15.24
C GLU A 459 -32.52 3.31 15.05
N MET A 460 -33.68 2.86 14.54
CA MET A 460 -33.91 1.46 14.21
C MET A 460 -33.14 1.02 12.96
N LYS A 461 -33.01 1.89 11.94
CA LYS A 461 -32.11 1.64 10.80
C LYS A 461 -30.66 1.50 11.25
N ARG A 462 -30.19 2.39 12.14
CA ARG A 462 -28.85 2.30 12.76
C ARG A 462 -28.68 1.01 13.57
N LEU A 463 -29.68 0.63 14.38
CA LEU A 463 -29.65 -0.60 15.18
C LEU A 463 -29.57 -1.85 14.29
N ALA A 464 -30.38 -1.93 13.23
CA ALA A 464 -30.35 -3.03 12.28
C ALA A 464 -28.99 -3.13 11.57
N ALA A 465 -28.46 -2.01 11.06
CA ALA A 465 -27.15 -1.98 10.41
C ALA A 465 -26.00 -2.36 11.37
N GLN A 466 -26.06 -1.97 12.65
CA GLN A 466 -25.10 -2.44 13.65
C GLN A 466 -25.24 -3.95 13.91
N ILE A 467 -26.46 -4.48 13.98
CA ILE A 467 -26.71 -5.93 14.13
C ILE A 467 -26.21 -6.72 12.91
N GLU A 468 -26.36 -6.21 11.69
CA GLU A 468 -25.81 -6.82 10.47
C GLU A 468 -24.28 -6.91 10.48
N ASN A 469 -23.61 -5.93 11.10
CA ASN A 469 -22.16 -5.94 11.30
C ASN A 469 -21.71 -6.89 12.43
N THR A 470 -22.61 -7.38 13.30
CA THR A 470 -22.24 -8.37 14.34
C THR A 470 -22.05 -9.78 13.75
N PRO A 471 -21.30 -10.68 14.43
CA PRO A 471 -21.11 -12.07 14.00
C PRO A 471 -22.37 -12.96 14.08
N LEU A 472 -23.59 -12.39 14.09
CA LEU A 472 -24.86 -13.11 14.11
C LEU A 472 -25.02 -14.06 12.91
N LEU A 473 -24.61 -13.62 11.71
CA LEU A 473 -24.85 -14.30 10.43
C LEU A 473 -23.60 -14.99 9.84
N THR A 474 -22.42 -14.71 10.38
CA THR A 474 -21.12 -15.27 9.95
C THR A 474 -21.11 -16.81 10.01
N ARG A 475 -20.33 -17.49 9.16
CA ARG A 475 -20.23 -18.97 9.21
C ARG A 475 -19.18 -19.40 10.24
N ASP A 476 -19.43 -20.53 10.91
CA ASP A 476 -18.61 -20.97 12.05
C ASP A 476 -17.15 -21.24 11.69
N GLY A 477 -16.88 -21.82 10.51
CA GLY A 477 -15.51 -22.01 10.00
C GLY A 477 -14.75 -20.70 9.73
N ILE A 478 -15.46 -19.58 9.52
CA ILE A 478 -14.86 -18.25 9.47
C ILE A 478 -14.49 -17.84 10.90
N LEU A 479 -15.47 -17.83 11.82
CA LEU A 479 -15.27 -17.43 13.22
C LEU A 479 -14.17 -18.21 13.94
N VAL A 480 -14.07 -19.53 13.74
CA VAL A 480 -12.97 -20.34 14.30
C VAL A 480 -11.61 -19.85 13.81
N SER A 481 -11.50 -19.46 12.53
CA SER A 481 -10.28 -18.92 11.94
C SER A 481 -9.98 -17.50 12.45
N GLU A 482 -11.01 -16.68 12.66
CA GLU A 482 -10.92 -15.35 13.29
C GLU A 482 -10.41 -15.40 14.73
N PHE A 483 -10.94 -16.33 15.53
CA PHE A 483 -10.54 -16.50 16.92
C PHE A 483 -9.11 -17.08 17.02
N GLN A 484 -8.75 -17.97 16.10
CA GLN A 484 -7.38 -18.47 15.96
C GLN A 484 -6.39 -17.37 15.54
N GLU A 485 -6.82 -16.40 14.74
CA GLU A 485 -6.04 -15.21 14.43
C GLU A 485 -5.83 -14.31 15.65
N ALA A 486 -6.91 -13.91 16.34
CA ALA A 486 -6.81 -13.00 17.48
C ALA A 486 -5.90 -13.62 18.58
N ALA A 487 -6.01 -14.94 18.78
CA ALA A 487 -5.06 -15.72 19.59
C ALA A 487 -3.63 -15.71 19.01
N GLY A 488 -3.46 -15.83 17.70
CA GLY A 488 -2.17 -15.71 17.01
C GLY A 488 -1.49 -14.36 17.25
N MET A 489 -2.22 -13.26 17.07
CA MET A 489 -1.76 -11.91 17.38
C MET A 489 -1.42 -11.77 18.87
N LEU A 490 -2.22 -12.35 19.78
CA LEU A 490 -1.92 -12.33 21.21
C LEU A 490 -0.64 -13.12 21.55
N ARG A 491 -0.39 -14.27 20.91
CA ARG A 491 0.91 -14.99 21.00
C ARG A 491 2.06 -14.09 20.55
N SER A 492 1.91 -13.36 19.45
CA SER A 492 2.91 -12.40 18.98
C SER A 492 3.22 -11.33 20.04
N THR A 493 2.26 -10.84 20.83
CA THR A 493 2.54 -9.76 21.82
C THR A 493 3.59 -10.11 22.88
N GLY A 494 3.77 -11.39 23.24
CA GLY A 494 4.60 -11.81 24.38
C GLY A 494 6.11 -11.73 24.17
N ALA A 495 6.56 -11.77 22.91
CA ALA A 495 7.98 -11.64 22.53
C ALA A 495 8.20 -10.82 21.23
N ASN A 496 7.11 -10.54 20.51
CA ASN A 496 6.98 -10.09 19.13
C ASN A 496 8.20 -10.29 18.21
N PRO A 497 8.64 -11.55 17.95
CA PRO A 497 9.66 -11.79 16.94
C PRO A 497 9.21 -11.31 15.55
N GLN A 498 7.91 -11.15 15.29
CA GLN A 498 7.42 -10.64 14.01
C GLN A 498 7.65 -9.13 13.82
N ALA A 499 8.27 -8.41 14.76
CA ALA A 499 8.79 -7.06 14.56
C ALA A 499 10.12 -7.09 13.77
N ARG A 500 10.41 -6.06 12.94
CA ARG A 500 11.53 -6.08 11.98
C ARG A 500 12.04 -4.69 11.60
N GLY A 501 13.28 -4.63 11.11
CA GLY A 501 13.89 -3.38 10.63
C GLY A 501 13.08 -2.66 9.54
N GLU A 502 12.52 -3.40 8.58
CA GLU A 502 11.82 -2.81 7.43
C GLU A 502 10.55 -2.03 7.84
N TYR A 503 9.96 -2.32 9.01
CA TYR A 503 8.82 -1.55 9.52
C TYR A 503 9.24 -0.21 10.15
N ILE A 504 10.42 -0.14 10.77
CA ILE A 504 10.94 1.12 11.32
C ILE A 504 11.30 2.05 10.15
N GLN A 505 11.92 1.51 9.11
CA GLN A 505 12.17 2.20 7.83
C GLN A 505 10.87 2.69 7.18
N ALA A 506 9.83 1.84 7.12
CA ALA A 506 8.53 2.23 6.59
C ALA A 506 7.88 3.40 7.36
N ALA A 507 8.02 3.45 8.70
CA ALA A 507 7.54 4.58 9.51
C ALA A 507 8.30 5.88 9.23
N LEU A 508 9.62 5.78 9.02
CA LEU A 508 10.52 6.90 8.74
C LEU A 508 10.27 7.52 7.36
N ASP A 509 10.31 6.71 6.31
CA ASP A 509 10.44 7.20 4.93
C ASP A 509 9.10 7.59 4.29
N HIS A 510 7.97 7.07 4.80
CA HIS A 510 6.71 7.00 4.04
C HIS A 510 5.52 7.67 4.75
N HIS A 511 4.28 7.37 4.38
CA HIS A 511 3.05 7.92 5.00
C HIS A 511 2.12 6.86 5.61
N VAL A 512 2.62 5.63 5.74
CA VAL A 512 1.92 4.50 6.35
C VAL A 512 1.40 4.82 7.76
N ASP A 513 0.19 4.36 8.06
CA ASP A 513 -0.41 4.52 9.38
C ASP A 513 0.23 3.60 10.44
N MET A 514 0.30 4.05 11.70
CA MET A 514 0.93 3.29 12.78
C MET A 514 0.20 1.98 13.09
N ASN A 515 -1.13 1.93 12.99
CA ASN A 515 -1.89 0.70 13.16
C ASN A 515 -1.63 -0.28 12.01
N THR A 516 -1.33 0.20 10.80
CA THR A 516 -0.89 -0.65 9.68
C THR A 516 0.37 -1.41 10.08
N ILE A 517 1.40 -0.70 10.57
CA ILE A 517 2.67 -1.33 10.99
C ILE A 517 2.46 -2.32 12.13
N LEU A 518 1.73 -1.91 13.17
CA LEU A 518 1.54 -2.72 14.37
C LEU A 518 0.73 -3.98 14.09
N GLU A 519 -0.38 -3.86 13.35
CA GLU A 519 -1.14 -5.04 12.96
C GLU A 519 -0.40 -5.89 11.93
N ALA A 520 0.28 -5.31 10.94
CA ALA A 520 1.10 -6.06 9.98
C ALA A 520 2.17 -6.89 10.69
N SER A 521 2.88 -6.31 11.67
CA SER A 521 3.83 -7.01 12.51
C SER A 521 3.18 -8.18 13.25
N LEU A 522 2.12 -7.94 14.04
CA LEU A 522 1.43 -8.98 14.81
C LEU A 522 0.90 -10.12 13.94
N ARG A 523 0.50 -9.79 12.70
CA ARG A 523 -0.07 -10.68 11.70
C ARG A 523 1.00 -11.35 10.80
N GLY A 524 2.27 -10.95 10.89
CA GLY A 524 3.37 -11.48 10.08
C GLY A 524 3.29 -11.09 8.60
N ILE A 525 2.81 -9.89 8.29
CA ILE A 525 2.66 -9.34 6.92
C ILE A 525 3.89 -8.50 6.59
N MET A 526 4.65 -8.90 5.57
CA MET A 526 5.91 -8.25 5.18
C MET A 526 5.71 -6.77 4.79
N ALA A 527 6.75 -5.94 5.01
CA ALA A 527 6.72 -4.51 4.65
C ALA A 527 6.50 -4.24 3.15
N ASP A 528 7.01 -5.12 2.28
CA ASP A 528 6.84 -5.02 0.81
C ASP A 528 5.41 -5.28 0.32
N GLN A 529 4.49 -5.67 1.22
CA GLN A 529 3.07 -5.84 0.94
C GLN A 529 2.23 -4.64 1.41
N LEU A 530 2.81 -3.67 2.11
CA LEU A 530 2.08 -2.57 2.72
C LEU A 530 1.83 -1.41 1.74
N GLU A 531 0.75 -0.66 1.94
CA GLU A 531 0.56 0.61 1.25
C GLU A 531 1.32 1.72 1.98
N LEU A 532 2.48 2.08 1.43
CA LEU A 532 3.40 3.04 2.02
C LEU A 532 3.04 4.49 1.65
N ARG A 533 2.27 4.69 0.57
CA ARG A 533 1.90 6.02 0.04
C ARG A 533 0.62 6.58 0.64
N ALA A 534 -0.08 5.82 1.49
CA ALA A 534 -1.38 6.20 2.06
C ALA A 534 -1.40 6.06 3.58
N GLY A 535 -2.22 6.91 4.21
CA GLY A 535 -2.47 6.93 5.65
C GLY A 535 -3.39 8.10 5.97
N ASP A 536 -4.17 8.00 7.05
CA ASP A 536 -5.26 8.95 7.32
C ASP A 536 -4.78 10.39 7.55
N ALA A 537 -3.51 10.59 7.94
CA ALA A 537 -2.86 11.91 8.06
C ALA A 537 -2.63 12.66 6.73
N ILE A 538 -2.81 12.01 5.57
CA ILE A 538 -2.72 12.63 4.23
C ILE A 538 -3.98 12.38 3.36
N LEU A 539 -5.07 11.90 3.98
CA LEU A 539 -6.37 11.72 3.35
C LEU A 539 -7.02 13.09 3.08
N SER A 540 -7.53 13.31 1.86
CA SER A 540 -8.24 14.54 1.46
C SER A 540 -9.75 14.34 1.25
N ASP A 541 -10.19 13.14 0.85
CA ASP A 541 -11.61 12.78 0.67
C ASP A 541 -11.81 11.27 0.84
N THR A 542 -13.00 10.84 1.29
CA THR A 542 -13.40 9.42 1.34
C THR A 542 -14.88 9.23 0.99
N ARG A 543 -15.17 8.33 0.06
CA ARG A 543 -16.52 8.12 -0.48
C ARG A 543 -16.85 6.64 -0.64
N LYS A 544 -17.92 6.18 0.02
CA LYS A 544 -18.50 4.84 -0.19
C LYS A 544 -18.80 4.60 -1.67
N LEU A 545 -18.20 3.57 -2.27
CA LEU A 545 -18.47 3.11 -3.64
C LEU A 545 -19.60 2.09 -3.70
N GLY A 546 -19.76 1.28 -2.66
CA GLY A 546 -20.75 0.22 -2.61
C GLY A 546 -20.64 -0.63 -1.36
N GLN A 547 -21.41 -1.73 -1.33
CA GLN A 547 -21.41 -2.71 -0.26
C GLN A 547 -21.58 -4.09 -0.90
N GLY A 548 -20.58 -4.95 -0.72
CA GLY A 548 -20.65 -6.35 -1.13
C GLY A 548 -21.39 -7.19 -0.08
N ALA A 549 -21.46 -8.51 -0.30
CA ALA A 549 -22.12 -9.46 0.61
C ALA A 549 -21.41 -9.66 1.99
N ALA A 550 -20.51 -8.77 2.37
CA ALA A 550 -19.78 -8.79 3.64
C ALA A 550 -19.24 -7.40 4.04
N ASN A 551 -18.69 -6.62 3.11
CA ASN A 551 -17.91 -5.41 3.43
C ASN A 551 -18.43 -4.18 2.64
N THR A 552 -18.37 -2.99 3.26
CA THR A 552 -18.48 -1.71 2.53
C THR A 552 -17.13 -1.40 1.86
N VAL A 553 -17.15 -0.81 0.66
CA VAL A 553 -15.95 -0.44 -0.11
C VAL A 553 -15.90 1.08 -0.27
N HIS A 554 -14.73 1.67 -0.07
CA HIS A 554 -14.48 3.12 -0.07
C HIS A 554 -13.54 3.50 -1.22
N LEU A 555 -13.75 4.68 -1.80
CA LEU A 555 -12.75 5.38 -2.61
C LEU A 555 -12.11 6.43 -1.70
N CYS A 556 -10.83 6.28 -1.43
CA CYS A 556 -10.05 7.18 -0.60
C CYS A 556 -9.14 8.00 -1.51
N THR A 557 -9.17 9.32 -1.35
CA THR A 557 -8.27 10.24 -2.04
C THR A 557 -7.21 10.70 -1.06
N TYR A 558 -5.94 10.55 -1.43
CA TYR A 558 -4.78 10.97 -0.65
C TYR A 558 -3.99 12.01 -1.44
N ARG A 559 -3.36 12.96 -0.75
CA ARG A 559 -2.43 13.89 -1.39
C ARG A 559 -1.17 13.14 -1.84
N GLY A 560 -0.94 13.05 -3.14
CA GLY A 560 0.26 12.43 -3.73
C GLY A 560 1.52 13.27 -3.51
N ARG A 561 2.67 12.73 -3.95
CA ARG A 561 3.95 13.45 -3.89
C ARG A 561 3.95 14.68 -4.81
N ASP A 562 3.54 14.47 -6.06
CA ASP A 562 3.62 15.48 -7.14
C ASP A 562 2.48 16.53 -7.08
N GLY A 563 1.82 16.66 -5.92
CA GLY A 563 0.61 17.48 -5.74
C GLY A 563 -0.69 16.89 -6.29
N GLU A 564 -0.64 15.85 -7.14
CA GLU A 564 -1.82 15.17 -7.68
C GLU A 564 -2.55 14.30 -6.63
N ASP A 565 -3.88 14.17 -6.78
CA ASP A 565 -4.73 13.31 -5.97
C ASP A 565 -4.51 11.81 -6.27
N MET A 566 -3.84 11.08 -5.38
CA MET A 566 -3.74 9.62 -5.46
C MET A 566 -5.06 8.98 -5.00
N LYS A 567 -5.73 8.25 -5.89
CA LYS A 567 -7.04 7.62 -5.63
C LYS A 567 -6.92 6.11 -5.50
N LEU A 568 -7.16 5.61 -4.30
CA LEU A 568 -7.12 4.18 -3.95
C LEU A 568 -8.50 3.70 -3.51
N VAL A 569 -8.83 2.46 -3.86
CA VAL A 569 -10.04 1.78 -3.38
C VAL A 569 -9.67 1.00 -2.12
N PHE A 570 -10.22 1.39 -0.98
CA PHE A 570 -10.08 0.66 0.27
C PHE A 570 -11.22 -0.33 0.48
N LYS A 571 -10.84 -1.56 0.81
CA LYS A 571 -11.72 -2.67 1.17
C LYS A 571 -11.25 -3.21 2.53
N PRO A 572 -11.94 -2.93 3.66
CA PRO A 572 -11.52 -3.40 4.98
C PRO A 572 -11.45 -4.92 4.99
N GLU A 573 -10.46 -5.50 5.65
CA GLU A 573 -10.33 -6.95 5.85
C GLU A 573 -11.11 -7.30 7.13
N VAL A 574 -12.44 -7.43 7.00
CA VAL A 574 -13.37 -7.75 8.10
C VAL A 574 -13.02 -9.13 8.65
N GLY A 575 -12.19 -9.12 9.69
CA GLY A 575 -11.56 -10.29 10.24
C GLY A 575 -10.42 -10.84 9.38
N ALA A 576 -9.46 -11.55 9.98
CA ALA A 576 -8.52 -12.35 9.22
C ALA A 576 -9.22 -13.57 8.63
N ARG A 577 -9.62 -13.39 7.37
CA ARG A 577 -10.21 -14.34 6.41
C ARG A 577 -9.34 -15.58 6.06
N ARG A 578 -8.61 -16.11 7.04
CA ARG A 578 -7.99 -17.44 7.05
C ARG A 578 -9.08 -18.51 7.01
N GLY A 579 -8.74 -19.71 6.53
CA GLY A 579 -9.64 -20.88 6.59
C GLY A 579 -10.89 -20.78 5.70
N LEU A 580 -10.88 -19.87 4.72
CA LEU A 580 -11.95 -19.72 3.73
C LEU A 580 -11.90 -20.80 2.62
N ASP A 581 -11.84 -22.07 3.04
CA ASP A 581 -12.06 -23.27 2.21
C ASP A 581 -13.25 -23.09 1.24
N HIS A 582 -14.30 -22.42 1.73
CA HIS A 582 -15.60 -22.24 1.07
C HIS A 582 -15.78 -20.92 0.29
N LEU A 583 -14.83 -19.97 0.33
CA LEU A 583 -14.95 -18.73 -0.45
C LEU A 583 -14.64 -19.01 -1.93
N CYS A 584 -13.59 -19.78 -2.20
CA CYS A 584 -13.40 -20.35 -3.53
C CYS A 584 -14.54 -21.32 -3.86
N ALA A 585 -15.14 -21.10 -5.03
CA ALA A 585 -16.29 -21.81 -5.56
C ALA A 585 -16.27 -23.33 -5.23
N SER A 586 -17.19 -23.71 -4.34
CA SER A 586 -17.43 -25.07 -3.83
C SER A 586 -16.24 -25.82 -3.26
N GLY A 587 -15.44 -25.18 -2.39
CA GLY A 587 -14.50 -25.93 -1.54
C GLY A 587 -13.12 -26.13 -2.18
N LEU A 588 -12.65 -25.14 -2.95
CA LEU A 588 -11.35 -25.20 -3.65
C LEU A 588 -10.26 -24.33 -2.99
N GLY A 589 -10.54 -23.75 -1.82
CA GLY A 589 -9.77 -22.66 -1.25
C GLY A 589 -8.41 -23.03 -0.63
N TYR A 590 -8.03 -22.21 0.34
CA TYR A 590 -6.77 -22.24 1.08
C TYR A 590 -7.03 -22.87 2.42
N ARG A 591 -6.02 -23.57 2.95
CA ARG A 591 -6.07 -24.00 4.34
C ARG A 591 -6.01 -22.81 5.29
N ASN A 592 -6.25 -23.08 6.56
CA ASN A 592 -6.16 -22.10 7.65
C ASN A 592 -4.76 -21.47 7.72
N GLY A 593 -4.57 -20.32 7.07
CA GLY A 593 -3.27 -19.63 7.03
C GLY A 593 -3.19 -18.45 6.06
N ALA A 594 -3.67 -18.61 4.82
CA ALA A 594 -3.67 -17.53 3.82
C ALA A 594 -4.68 -16.42 4.16
N ARG A 595 -4.32 -15.16 3.88
CA ARG A 595 -5.18 -13.98 4.10
C ARG A 595 -5.71 -13.47 2.77
N VAL A 596 -6.98 -13.06 2.71
CA VAL A 596 -7.62 -12.68 1.44
C VAL A 596 -7.01 -11.41 0.85
N MET A 597 -6.61 -10.44 1.68
CA MET A 597 -5.82 -9.30 1.23
C MET A 597 -4.45 -9.71 0.62
N GLN A 598 -3.76 -10.73 1.17
CA GLN A 598 -2.50 -11.22 0.62
C GLN A 598 -2.67 -11.99 -0.71
N LEU A 599 -3.81 -12.65 -0.92
CA LEU A 599 -4.15 -13.27 -2.21
C LEU A 599 -4.32 -12.22 -3.32
N ASN A 600 -4.83 -11.03 -2.99
CA ASN A 600 -4.91 -9.91 -3.92
C ASN A 600 -3.51 -9.36 -4.27
N VAL A 601 -2.65 -9.13 -3.26
CA VAL A 601 -1.24 -8.75 -3.46
C VAL A 601 -0.51 -9.75 -4.37
N ALA A 602 -0.66 -11.05 -4.08
CA ALA A 602 -0.08 -12.13 -4.88
C ALA A 602 -0.64 -12.14 -6.33
N ALA A 603 -1.92 -11.84 -6.53
CA ALA A 603 -2.53 -11.82 -7.86
C ALA A 603 -1.95 -10.69 -8.73
N SER A 604 -1.75 -9.49 -8.17
CA SER A 604 -1.06 -8.41 -8.88
C SER A 604 0.40 -8.74 -9.18
N ARG A 605 1.15 -9.31 -8.22
CA ARG A 605 2.56 -9.72 -8.43
C ARG A 605 2.70 -10.75 -9.55
N VAL A 606 1.82 -11.75 -9.58
CA VAL A 606 1.78 -12.75 -10.65
C VAL A 606 1.44 -12.12 -12.01
N ALA A 607 0.52 -11.16 -12.05
CA ALA A 607 0.18 -10.44 -13.28
C ALA A 607 1.36 -9.60 -13.79
N ASP A 608 2.03 -8.83 -12.93
CA ASP A 608 3.24 -8.08 -13.27
C ASP A 608 4.34 -9.01 -13.82
N ALA A 609 4.60 -10.15 -13.15
CA ALA A 609 5.61 -11.13 -13.55
C ALA A 609 5.41 -11.73 -14.97
N ILE A 610 4.17 -11.82 -15.47
CA ILE A 610 3.86 -12.30 -16.83
C ILE A 610 3.55 -11.17 -17.83
N GLY A 611 3.88 -9.91 -17.52
CA GLY A 611 3.59 -8.78 -18.42
C GLY A 611 2.10 -8.45 -18.58
N CYS A 612 1.26 -8.93 -17.65
CA CYS A 612 -0.17 -8.66 -17.56
C CYS A 612 -0.53 -7.66 -16.44
N GLY A 613 0.46 -7.06 -15.75
CA GLY A 613 0.26 -6.22 -14.56
C GLY A 613 -0.74 -5.07 -14.73
N GLY A 614 -0.86 -4.50 -15.92
CA GLY A 614 -1.88 -3.48 -16.23
C GLY A 614 -3.34 -3.98 -16.20
N THR A 615 -3.56 -5.30 -16.15
CA THR A 615 -4.88 -5.95 -16.23
C THR A 615 -5.44 -6.44 -14.91
N ILE A 616 -4.70 -6.35 -13.81
CA ILE A 616 -5.16 -6.64 -12.44
C ILE A 616 -4.86 -5.40 -11.59
N ALA A 617 -5.81 -4.94 -10.77
CA ALA A 617 -5.58 -3.79 -9.90
C ALA A 617 -4.42 -4.09 -8.93
N ARG A 618 -3.35 -3.26 -8.95
CA ARG A 618 -2.26 -3.38 -7.97
C ARG A 618 -2.84 -3.28 -6.57
N SER A 619 -2.35 -4.16 -5.70
CA SER A 619 -2.94 -4.46 -4.41
C SER A 619 -1.89 -4.33 -3.31
N SER A 620 -2.25 -3.66 -2.22
CA SER A 620 -1.38 -3.33 -1.09
C SER A 620 -2.19 -3.35 0.22
N ILE A 621 -1.54 -3.53 1.37
CA ILE A 621 -2.20 -3.73 2.66
C ILE A 621 -2.00 -2.49 3.55
N GLY A 622 -3.09 -1.96 4.12
CA GLY A 622 -3.00 -0.77 4.96
C GLY A 622 -4.26 -0.54 5.79
N SER A 623 -4.21 0.45 6.66
CA SER A 623 -5.33 0.85 7.51
C SER A 623 -6.01 2.12 7.01
N HIS A 624 -7.33 2.20 7.22
CA HIS A 624 -8.15 3.40 7.05
C HIS A 624 -9.28 3.36 8.10
N ASP A 625 -9.55 4.47 8.77
CA ASP A 625 -10.57 4.59 9.83
C ASP A 625 -10.39 3.53 10.95
N GLY A 626 -9.12 3.30 11.32
CA GLY A 626 -8.70 2.32 12.32
C GLY A 626 -8.87 0.85 11.93
N GLN A 627 -9.33 0.53 10.71
CA GLN A 627 -9.50 -0.84 10.23
C GLN A 627 -8.37 -1.22 9.27
N LEU A 628 -7.71 -2.36 9.48
CA LEU A 628 -6.80 -2.95 8.51
C LEU A 628 -7.58 -3.48 7.29
N GLY A 629 -7.02 -3.35 6.09
CA GLY A 629 -7.63 -3.81 4.87
C GLY A 629 -6.73 -3.82 3.64
N LEU A 630 -7.38 -4.01 2.50
CA LEU A 630 -6.78 -4.03 1.17
C LEU A 630 -7.00 -2.67 0.50
N PHE A 631 -5.90 -2.00 0.15
CA PHE A 631 -5.89 -0.94 -0.85
C PHE A 631 -5.70 -1.52 -2.25
N MET A 632 -6.37 -0.93 -3.22
CA MET A 632 -6.24 -1.24 -4.64
C MET A 632 -6.13 0.05 -5.46
N GLU A 633 -5.39 0.03 -6.58
CA GLU A 633 -5.48 1.11 -7.58
C GLU A 633 -6.93 1.28 -8.08
N ALA A 634 -7.40 2.52 -8.21
CA ALA A 634 -8.74 2.80 -8.72
C ALA A 634 -8.87 2.42 -10.22
N ALA A 635 -9.54 1.31 -10.49
CA ALA A 635 -9.81 0.82 -11.84
C ALA A 635 -10.69 1.82 -12.65
N PRO A 636 -10.27 2.25 -13.86
CA PRO A 636 -11.06 3.12 -14.73
C PRO A 636 -12.14 2.34 -15.50
N GLY A 637 -13.06 3.07 -16.15
CA GLY A 637 -14.07 2.49 -17.05
C GLY A 637 -15.35 2.02 -16.35
N LYS A 638 -15.97 0.95 -16.87
CA LYS A 638 -17.21 0.32 -16.35
C LYS A 638 -17.11 -1.19 -16.35
N THR A 639 -17.89 -1.86 -15.49
CA THR A 639 -17.94 -3.33 -15.48
C THR A 639 -18.55 -3.89 -16.76
N PHE A 640 -18.15 -5.10 -17.17
CA PHE A 640 -18.69 -5.74 -18.38
C PHE A 640 -20.22 -5.88 -18.35
N PHE A 641 -20.83 -6.21 -17.21
CA PHE A 641 -22.28 -6.29 -17.12
C PHE A 641 -22.96 -4.91 -17.16
N ASP A 642 -22.33 -3.84 -16.66
CA ASP A 642 -22.84 -2.49 -16.85
C ASP A 642 -22.79 -2.05 -18.34
N ILE A 643 -21.73 -2.42 -19.04
CA ILE A 643 -21.60 -2.26 -20.50
C ILE A 643 -22.69 -3.07 -21.23
N ALA A 644 -22.93 -4.32 -20.82
CA ALA A 644 -23.95 -5.20 -21.39
C ALA A 644 -25.40 -4.78 -21.05
N ARG A 645 -25.60 -4.03 -19.96
CA ARG A 645 -26.86 -3.34 -19.60
C ARG A 645 -27.02 -2.00 -20.33
N GLY A 646 -26.05 -1.59 -21.15
CA GLY A 646 -26.11 -0.37 -21.95
C GLY A 646 -25.74 0.93 -21.23
N LYS A 647 -25.14 0.86 -20.03
CA LYS A 647 -24.64 2.06 -19.34
C LYS A 647 -23.52 2.75 -20.16
N PRO A 648 -23.30 4.06 -20.00
CA PRO A 648 -22.24 4.76 -20.73
C PRO A 648 -20.84 4.27 -20.33
N VAL A 649 -19.99 4.04 -21.32
CA VAL A 649 -18.70 3.34 -21.18
C VAL A 649 -17.49 4.27 -21.30
N CYS A 650 -17.67 5.41 -21.97
CA CYS A 650 -16.68 6.48 -22.06
C CYS A 650 -17.37 7.85 -22.11
N ARG A 651 -16.58 8.91 -21.89
CA ARG A 651 -17.04 10.30 -21.92
C ARG A 651 -16.18 11.10 -22.88
N MET A 652 -16.82 11.88 -23.74
CA MET A 652 -16.20 12.74 -24.74
C MET A 652 -15.72 14.07 -24.11
N PRO A 653 -14.78 14.81 -24.74
CA PRO A 653 -14.29 16.10 -24.23
C PRO A 653 -15.36 17.20 -24.12
N ASP A 654 -16.45 17.11 -24.87
CA ASP A 654 -17.65 17.96 -24.75
C ASP A 654 -18.52 17.60 -23.51
N GLY A 655 -18.10 16.63 -22.72
CA GLY A 655 -18.81 16.13 -21.55
C GLY A 655 -19.88 15.07 -21.86
N LYS A 656 -20.10 14.71 -23.12
CA LYS A 656 -21.12 13.72 -23.53
C LYS A 656 -20.69 12.30 -23.17
N GLU A 657 -21.54 11.58 -22.44
CA GLU A 657 -21.34 10.15 -22.19
C GLU A 657 -21.87 9.31 -23.37
N LEU A 658 -21.19 8.21 -23.71
CA LEU A 658 -21.53 7.31 -24.81
C LEU A 658 -21.66 5.86 -24.34
N ASN A 659 -22.71 5.14 -24.79
CA ASN A 659 -22.78 3.68 -24.62
C ASN A 659 -21.88 2.94 -25.63
N PHE A 660 -21.62 1.64 -25.42
CA PHE A 660 -20.72 0.88 -26.30
C PHE A 660 -21.13 0.88 -27.80
N PRO A 661 -22.41 0.71 -28.18
CA PRO A 661 -22.87 0.92 -29.56
C PRO A 661 -22.58 2.32 -30.15
N GLU A 662 -22.50 3.37 -29.33
CA GLU A 662 -22.16 4.74 -29.76
C GLU A 662 -20.64 4.94 -29.84
N THR A 663 -19.90 4.47 -28.84
CA THR A 663 -18.43 4.45 -28.84
C THR A 663 -17.90 3.74 -30.09
N CYS A 664 -18.46 2.58 -30.45
CA CYS A 664 -18.11 1.87 -31.68
C CYS A 664 -18.53 2.60 -32.98
N ARG A 665 -19.54 3.48 -32.95
CA ARG A 665 -19.88 4.34 -34.10
C ARG A 665 -18.88 5.48 -34.26
N VAL A 666 -18.48 6.14 -33.17
CA VAL A 666 -17.43 7.17 -33.16
C VAL A 666 -16.09 6.59 -33.64
N LEU A 667 -15.69 5.46 -33.05
CA LEU A 667 -14.46 4.73 -33.43
C LEU A 667 -14.48 4.24 -34.89
N ARG A 668 -15.66 3.96 -35.46
CA ARG A 668 -15.79 3.66 -36.90
C ARG A 668 -15.59 4.91 -37.76
N SER A 669 -16.16 6.05 -37.36
CA SER A 669 -16.03 7.31 -38.11
C SER A 669 -14.62 7.92 -38.11
N ASN A 670 -13.79 7.63 -37.10
CA ASN A 670 -12.40 8.11 -37.02
C ASN A 670 -11.34 7.03 -37.35
N GLY A 671 -11.76 5.86 -37.85
CA GLY A 671 -10.87 4.78 -38.28
C GLY A 671 -10.12 4.05 -37.15
N LYS A 672 -10.59 4.14 -35.89
CA LYS A 672 -9.97 3.49 -34.73
C LYS A 672 -10.69 2.24 -34.22
N LEU A 673 -11.80 1.83 -34.85
CA LEU A 673 -12.60 0.67 -34.42
C LEU A 673 -11.78 -0.63 -34.37
N ASP A 674 -10.99 -0.91 -35.41
CA ASP A 674 -10.23 -2.15 -35.48
C ASP A 674 -9.01 -2.14 -34.54
N ALA A 675 -8.40 -0.98 -34.30
CA ALA A 675 -7.39 -0.78 -33.26
C ALA A 675 -7.98 -0.99 -31.84
N MET A 676 -9.18 -0.48 -31.58
CA MET A 676 -9.92 -0.75 -30.35
C MET A 676 -10.25 -2.23 -30.20
N ARG A 677 -10.70 -2.90 -31.27
CA ARG A 677 -10.96 -4.35 -31.26
C ARG A 677 -9.68 -5.14 -30.94
N ALA A 678 -8.56 -4.80 -31.55
CA ALA A 678 -7.27 -5.44 -31.32
C ALA A 678 -6.79 -5.28 -29.86
N ASN A 679 -6.81 -4.03 -29.36
CA ASN A 679 -6.48 -3.74 -27.96
C ASN A 679 -7.41 -4.49 -26.99
N LEU A 680 -8.72 -4.45 -27.20
CA LEU A 680 -9.71 -5.17 -26.39
C LEU A 680 -9.43 -6.68 -26.36
N MET A 681 -9.11 -7.30 -27.50
CA MET A 681 -8.78 -8.73 -27.55
C MET A 681 -7.49 -9.07 -26.79
N ARG A 682 -6.44 -8.23 -26.92
CA ARG A 682 -5.18 -8.39 -26.18
C ARG A 682 -5.38 -8.25 -24.68
N GLU A 683 -6.01 -7.17 -24.21
CA GLU A 683 -6.20 -6.92 -22.78
C GLU A 683 -7.10 -7.98 -22.12
N LEU A 684 -8.16 -8.45 -22.81
CA LEU A 684 -8.98 -9.57 -22.33
C LEU A 684 -8.15 -10.86 -22.23
N SER A 685 -7.25 -11.11 -23.19
CA SER A 685 -6.33 -12.26 -23.14
C SER A 685 -5.27 -12.13 -22.04
N LYS A 686 -4.75 -10.93 -21.76
CA LYS A 686 -3.80 -10.70 -20.67
C LYS A 686 -4.44 -10.94 -19.29
N MET A 687 -5.67 -10.45 -19.08
CA MET A 687 -6.44 -10.75 -17.87
C MET A 687 -6.74 -12.26 -17.75
N GLU A 688 -7.04 -12.93 -18.86
CA GLU A 688 -7.25 -14.38 -18.95
C GLU A 688 -6.01 -15.20 -18.54
N TRP A 689 -4.80 -14.79 -18.91
CA TRP A 689 -3.56 -15.43 -18.44
C TRP A 689 -3.26 -15.13 -16.96
N ALA A 690 -3.51 -13.90 -16.49
CA ALA A 690 -3.35 -13.55 -15.07
C ALA A 690 -4.32 -14.35 -14.17
N ASP A 691 -5.57 -14.51 -14.59
CA ASP A 691 -6.58 -15.34 -13.92
C ASP A 691 -6.24 -16.84 -13.95
N VAL A 692 -5.58 -17.34 -15.00
CA VAL A 692 -5.12 -18.74 -15.07
C VAL A 692 -3.96 -19.01 -14.10
N LEU A 693 -2.94 -18.15 -14.04
CA LEU A 693 -1.76 -18.33 -13.18
C LEU A 693 -2.10 -18.14 -11.71
N SER A 694 -2.77 -17.02 -11.39
CA SER A 694 -3.35 -16.81 -10.06
C SER A 694 -4.40 -17.86 -9.75
N GLY A 695 -5.08 -18.43 -10.73
CA GLY A 695 -6.13 -19.43 -10.52
C GLY A 695 -7.44 -18.84 -10.01
N GLN A 696 -7.69 -17.55 -10.26
CA GLN A 696 -8.93 -16.84 -9.93
C GLN A 696 -10.16 -17.62 -10.45
N VAL A 697 -11.14 -17.87 -9.58
CA VAL A 697 -12.30 -18.73 -9.90
C VAL A 697 -13.59 -17.95 -10.13
N ASP A 698 -13.70 -16.71 -9.66
CA ASP A 698 -14.94 -15.92 -9.58
C ASP A 698 -14.88 -14.60 -10.37
N ARG A 699 -14.11 -14.58 -11.47
CA ARG A 699 -14.14 -13.48 -12.44
C ARG A 699 -15.46 -13.47 -13.22
N HIS A 700 -16.46 -12.78 -12.66
CA HIS A 700 -17.72 -12.49 -13.34
C HIS A 700 -17.75 -11.06 -13.90
N GLY A 701 -18.82 -10.73 -14.63
CA GLY A 701 -18.95 -9.46 -15.37
C GLY A 701 -19.06 -8.19 -14.52
N ASP A 702 -19.04 -8.28 -13.19
CA ASP A 702 -18.90 -7.12 -12.30
C ASP A 702 -17.46 -6.97 -11.76
N ASN A 703 -16.65 -8.05 -11.79
CA ASN A 703 -15.31 -8.12 -11.18
C ASN A 703 -14.16 -7.79 -12.16
N TYR A 704 -14.48 -7.16 -13.29
CA TYR A 704 -13.51 -6.48 -14.14
C TYR A 704 -14.14 -5.28 -14.85
N LEU A 705 -13.37 -4.20 -14.94
CA LEU A 705 -13.76 -2.98 -15.64
C LEU A 705 -13.05 -2.90 -16.99
N ILE A 706 -13.72 -2.26 -17.95
CA ILE A 706 -13.20 -1.93 -19.28
C ILE A 706 -13.33 -0.42 -19.45
N ASP A 707 -12.20 0.23 -19.76
CA ASP A 707 -12.12 1.62 -20.18
C ASP A 707 -11.75 1.69 -21.67
N ILE A 708 -12.37 2.61 -22.41
CA ILE A 708 -12.21 2.72 -23.87
C ILE A 708 -12.06 4.19 -24.25
N ASN A 709 -10.92 4.55 -24.84
CA ASN A 709 -10.67 5.88 -25.36
C ASN A 709 -11.28 6.04 -26.77
N PRO A 710 -12.33 6.86 -26.96
CA PRO A 710 -13.02 6.98 -28.25
C PRO A 710 -12.23 7.77 -29.32
N GLN A 711 -11.15 8.48 -28.95
CA GLN A 711 -10.30 9.22 -29.89
C GLN A 711 -9.15 8.36 -30.44
N THR A 712 -8.53 7.52 -29.61
CA THR A 712 -7.34 6.74 -29.99
C THR A 712 -7.64 5.29 -30.32
N GLY A 713 -8.72 4.72 -29.76
CA GLY A 713 -8.95 3.28 -29.75
C GLY A 713 -8.06 2.53 -28.74
N ALA A 714 -7.44 3.23 -27.79
CA ALA A 714 -6.83 2.58 -26.63
C ALA A 714 -7.91 1.94 -25.74
N VAL A 715 -7.58 0.80 -25.14
CA VAL A 715 -8.42 0.07 -24.19
C VAL A 715 -7.56 -0.27 -22.98
N LYS A 716 -8.10 -0.07 -21.77
CA LYS A 716 -7.54 -0.65 -20.54
C LYS A 716 -8.60 -1.56 -19.94
N ILE A 717 -8.17 -2.70 -19.41
CA ILE A 717 -9.02 -3.62 -18.65
C ILE A 717 -8.40 -3.76 -17.27
N THR A 718 -9.20 -3.91 -16.23
CA THR A 718 -8.68 -4.10 -14.87
C THR A 718 -9.60 -5.01 -14.07
N GLY A 719 -9.11 -6.22 -13.79
CA GLY A 719 -9.70 -7.15 -12.85
C GLY A 719 -9.52 -6.67 -11.41
N ILE A 720 -10.60 -6.72 -10.64
CA ILE A 720 -10.69 -6.36 -9.22
C ILE A 720 -11.21 -7.55 -8.41
N ASP A 721 -11.21 -7.46 -7.08
CA ASP A 721 -11.79 -8.48 -6.20
C ASP A 721 -11.19 -9.89 -6.41
N ASN A 722 -9.87 -10.00 -6.22
CA ASN A 722 -9.12 -11.22 -6.47
C ASN A 722 -9.16 -12.22 -5.29
N ASP A 723 -10.14 -12.08 -4.40
CA ASP A 723 -10.25 -12.83 -3.12
C ASP A 723 -10.24 -14.35 -3.30
N ALA A 724 -10.74 -14.83 -4.44
CA ALA A 724 -10.80 -16.26 -4.78
C ALA A 724 -9.66 -16.74 -5.72
N SER A 725 -8.50 -16.06 -5.71
CA SER A 725 -7.27 -16.45 -6.43
C SER A 725 -6.36 -17.35 -5.59
N PHE A 726 -5.74 -18.35 -6.20
CA PHE A 726 -4.71 -19.28 -5.72
C PHE A 726 -5.11 -20.67 -5.19
N GLY A 727 -6.41 -20.98 -5.07
CA GLY A 727 -6.93 -22.16 -4.36
C GLY A 727 -6.15 -23.48 -4.51
N THR A 728 -5.89 -24.14 -3.37
CA THR A 728 -4.99 -25.32 -3.25
C THR A 728 -5.39 -26.48 -4.16
N ARG A 729 -6.70 -26.68 -4.37
CA ARG A 729 -7.23 -27.77 -5.18
C ARG A 729 -7.17 -27.49 -6.68
N LYS A 730 -6.90 -26.25 -7.11
CA LYS A 730 -6.78 -25.88 -8.53
C LYS A 730 -5.36 -26.17 -9.03
N ALA A 731 -5.01 -27.45 -9.08
CA ALA A 731 -3.67 -27.97 -9.38
C ALA A 731 -3.38 -28.07 -10.89
N GLY A 732 -3.53 -26.94 -11.61
CA GLY A 732 -3.33 -26.84 -13.06
C GLY A 732 -4.30 -25.84 -13.70
N MET A 733 -4.17 -25.57 -15.00
CA MET A 733 -4.98 -24.56 -15.68
C MET A 733 -6.48 -24.91 -15.64
N THR A 734 -6.80 -26.18 -15.90
CA THR A 734 -8.17 -26.74 -15.94
C THR A 734 -8.34 -27.96 -15.04
N VAL A 735 -7.31 -28.29 -14.25
CA VAL A 735 -7.28 -29.49 -13.41
C VAL A 735 -7.65 -29.13 -11.97
N VAL A 736 -8.55 -29.93 -11.40
CA VAL A 736 -8.96 -29.85 -10.00
C VAL A 736 -8.68 -31.16 -9.29
N ASP A 737 -8.03 -31.10 -8.13
CA ASP A 737 -7.79 -32.23 -7.25
C ASP A 737 -9.02 -32.49 -6.35
N LEU A 738 -9.70 -33.61 -6.60
CA LEU A 738 -10.86 -34.08 -5.85
C LEU A 738 -10.58 -35.43 -5.17
N SER A 739 -9.30 -35.72 -4.86
CA SER A 739 -8.88 -36.91 -4.10
C SER A 739 -9.50 -36.99 -2.69
N ARG A 740 -9.83 -35.83 -2.10
CA ARG A 740 -10.45 -35.68 -0.77
C ARG A 740 -11.68 -34.77 -0.83
N PRO A 741 -12.77 -35.19 -1.49
CA PRO A 741 -13.86 -34.30 -1.87
C PRO A 741 -14.66 -33.82 -0.65
N THR A 742 -15.13 -32.56 -0.68
CA THR A 742 -16.18 -32.08 0.24
C THR A 742 -17.52 -32.79 -0.07
N PRO A 743 -18.53 -32.81 0.83
CA PRO A 743 -19.82 -33.45 0.55
C PRO A 743 -20.46 -32.97 -0.75
N ARG A 744 -20.46 -31.66 -0.99
CA ARG A 744 -20.95 -31.05 -2.24
C ARG A 744 -20.13 -31.46 -3.47
N GLN A 745 -18.82 -31.73 -3.32
CA GLN A 745 -17.99 -32.29 -4.40
C GLN A 745 -18.28 -33.78 -4.62
N GLN A 746 -18.59 -34.54 -3.57
CA GLN A 746 -18.99 -35.95 -3.67
C GLN A 746 -20.33 -36.12 -4.42
N ASP A 747 -21.28 -35.20 -4.24
CA ASP A 747 -22.51 -35.13 -5.05
C ASP A 747 -22.19 -34.92 -6.54
N PHE A 748 -21.27 -34.01 -6.86
CA PHE A 748 -20.81 -33.75 -8.22
C PHE A 748 -20.09 -34.97 -8.84
N LEU A 749 -19.18 -35.61 -8.10
CA LEU A 749 -18.54 -36.87 -8.52
C LEU A 749 -19.57 -37.98 -8.76
N SER A 750 -20.63 -38.03 -7.96
CA SER A 750 -21.73 -38.99 -8.09
C SER A 750 -22.69 -38.65 -9.23
N LYS A 751 -22.74 -37.39 -9.69
CA LYS A 751 -23.34 -37.02 -10.98
C LYS A 751 -22.44 -37.43 -12.14
N LEU A 752 -21.15 -37.13 -12.12
CA LEU A 752 -20.20 -37.54 -13.17
C LEU A 752 -20.25 -39.05 -13.45
N ARG A 753 -20.23 -39.88 -12.40
CA ARG A 753 -20.34 -41.35 -12.54
C ARG A 753 -21.65 -41.81 -13.18
N ARG A 754 -22.79 -41.23 -12.81
CA ARG A 754 -24.10 -41.51 -13.45
C ARG A 754 -24.15 -41.10 -14.92
N GLU A 755 -23.39 -40.07 -15.28
CA GLU A 755 -23.30 -39.53 -16.64
C GLU A 755 -22.25 -40.23 -17.51
N GLY A 756 -21.70 -41.36 -17.04
CA GLY A 756 -20.75 -42.21 -17.76
C GLY A 756 -19.28 -41.75 -17.69
N TYR A 757 -18.96 -40.76 -16.87
CA TYR A 757 -17.59 -40.23 -16.77
C TYR A 757 -16.75 -40.99 -15.72
N THR A 758 -15.71 -41.67 -16.17
CA THR A 758 -14.74 -42.37 -15.32
C THR A 758 -13.87 -41.39 -14.55
N ILE A 759 -13.96 -41.41 -13.22
CA ILE A 759 -13.08 -40.62 -12.34
C ILE A 759 -11.68 -41.24 -12.32
N PRO A 760 -10.60 -40.49 -12.59
CA PRO A 760 -9.23 -41.01 -12.49
C PRO A 760 -8.87 -41.51 -11.07
N PRO A 761 -8.02 -42.54 -10.92
CA PRO A 761 -7.66 -43.11 -9.62
C PRO A 761 -6.94 -42.15 -8.66
N ASP A 762 -6.27 -41.11 -9.17
CA ASP A 762 -5.62 -40.06 -8.38
C ASP A 762 -6.61 -38.96 -7.93
N GLY A 763 -7.87 -39.04 -8.35
CA GLY A 763 -8.92 -38.06 -8.05
C GLY A 763 -8.80 -36.72 -8.78
N ARG A 764 -7.88 -36.57 -9.74
CA ARG A 764 -7.66 -35.31 -10.47
C ARG A 764 -8.50 -35.26 -11.73
N ILE A 765 -9.32 -34.22 -11.87
CA ILE A 765 -10.24 -34.06 -13.00
C ILE A 765 -9.83 -32.83 -13.81
N ASP A 766 -9.52 -33.06 -15.09
CA ASP A 766 -9.37 -32.02 -16.09
C ASP A 766 -10.77 -31.59 -16.57
N LEU A 767 -11.26 -30.47 -16.04
CA LEU A 767 -12.60 -29.96 -16.31
C LEU A 767 -12.83 -29.63 -17.80
N SER A 768 -11.76 -29.39 -18.56
CA SER A 768 -11.83 -29.14 -20.01
C SER A 768 -12.15 -30.39 -20.85
N LYS A 769 -12.21 -31.57 -20.22
CA LYS A 769 -12.60 -32.85 -20.83
C LYS A 769 -14.01 -33.29 -20.43
N LEU A 770 -14.77 -32.46 -19.70
CA LEU A 770 -16.15 -32.77 -19.32
C LEU A 770 -17.12 -32.44 -20.47
N PRO A 771 -18.14 -33.29 -20.74
CA PRO A 771 -19.11 -33.03 -21.80
C PRO A 771 -19.91 -31.72 -21.61
N ASP A 772 -20.18 -31.01 -22.71
CA ASP A 772 -20.90 -29.72 -22.74
C ASP A 772 -22.17 -29.66 -21.87
N ARG A 773 -22.91 -30.77 -21.83
CA ARG A 773 -24.14 -30.93 -21.04
C ARG A 773 -23.96 -30.83 -19.52
N LEU A 774 -22.72 -30.81 -19.02
CA LEU A 774 -22.36 -30.71 -17.60
C LEU A 774 -21.66 -29.40 -17.24
N LEU A 775 -21.39 -28.51 -18.22
CA LEU A 775 -20.66 -27.25 -17.99
C LEU A 775 -21.41 -26.31 -17.04
N SER A 776 -22.76 -26.34 -17.04
CA SER A 776 -23.60 -25.57 -16.13
C SER A 776 -23.33 -25.93 -14.67
N GLU A 777 -23.33 -27.22 -14.35
CA GLU A 777 -23.13 -27.74 -12.99
C GLU A 777 -21.65 -27.67 -12.60
N THR A 778 -20.73 -27.93 -13.52
CA THR A 778 -19.28 -27.80 -13.29
C THR A 778 -18.92 -26.35 -12.97
N ARG A 779 -19.56 -25.37 -13.63
CA ARG A 779 -19.49 -23.95 -13.31
C ARG A 779 -20.11 -23.61 -11.96
N GLN A 780 -21.36 -24.02 -11.71
CA GLN A 780 -22.03 -23.78 -10.42
C GLN A 780 -21.22 -24.34 -9.25
N GLN A 781 -20.47 -25.41 -9.50
CA GLN A 781 -19.51 -25.98 -8.58
C GLN A 781 -18.24 -25.11 -8.49
N PHE A 782 -17.40 -25.08 -9.54
CA PHE A 782 -16.02 -24.62 -9.45
C PHE A 782 -15.76 -23.19 -9.95
N GLY A 783 -16.79 -22.46 -10.38
CA GLY A 783 -16.68 -21.07 -10.80
C GLY A 783 -16.54 -20.86 -12.31
N PHE A 784 -16.11 -19.67 -12.69
CA PHE A 784 -16.19 -19.11 -14.05
C PHE A 784 -15.00 -19.57 -14.92
N ASN A 785 -13.78 -19.40 -14.42
CA ASN A 785 -12.55 -19.52 -15.22
C ASN A 785 -11.98 -20.94 -15.38
N GLN A 786 -12.57 -21.96 -14.74
CA GLN A 786 -11.88 -23.24 -14.54
C GLN A 786 -12.01 -24.25 -15.70
N LEU A 787 -12.87 -23.97 -16.68
CA LEU A 787 -13.35 -24.98 -17.63
C LEU A 787 -12.50 -25.10 -18.89
N PHE A 788 -11.66 -24.12 -19.22
CA PHE A 788 -11.02 -24.01 -20.55
C PHE A 788 -9.55 -23.57 -20.47
N ARG A 789 -8.82 -23.68 -21.59
CA ARG A 789 -7.41 -23.22 -21.75
C ARG A 789 -7.32 -22.12 -22.83
N PRO A 790 -6.53 -21.05 -22.63
CA PRO A 790 -6.53 -19.89 -23.52
C PRO A 790 -6.29 -20.21 -24.99
N VAL A 791 -6.94 -19.46 -25.88
CA VAL A 791 -6.88 -19.68 -27.34
C VAL A 791 -5.60 -19.09 -27.94
N PHE A 792 -5.12 -18.00 -27.36
CA PHE A 792 -3.98 -17.20 -27.80
C PHE A 792 -3.20 -16.69 -26.57
N ILE A 793 -1.99 -16.19 -26.81
CA ILE A 793 -1.15 -15.51 -25.82
C ILE A 793 -0.43 -14.34 -26.50
N ASP A 794 -0.33 -13.19 -25.83
CA ASP A 794 0.43 -12.03 -26.31
C ASP A 794 1.93 -12.33 -26.27
N ARG A 795 2.73 -11.86 -27.26
CA ARG A 795 4.18 -12.16 -27.32
C ARG A 795 4.92 -11.77 -26.03
N ASP A 796 4.71 -10.56 -25.52
CA ASP A 796 5.32 -10.09 -24.26
C ASP A 796 4.96 -11.00 -23.07
N THR A 797 3.71 -11.49 -23.03
CA THR A 797 3.23 -12.42 -22.00
C THR A 797 3.78 -13.83 -22.19
N PHE A 798 3.99 -14.30 -23.42
CA PHE A 798 4.64 -15.58 -23.71
C PHE A 798 6.12 -15.57 -23.30
N ASP A 799 6.86 -14.55 -23.71
CA ASP A 799 8.29 -14.43 -23.43
C ASP A 799 8.55 -14.35 -21.91
N LYS A 800 7.74 -13.57 -21.19
CA LYS A 800 7.82 -13.48 -19.71
C LYS A 800 7.38 -14.77 -19.02
N LEU A 801 6.24 -15.35 -19.38
CA LEU A 801 5.75 -16.60 -18.78
C LEU A 801 6.75 -17.77 -18.95
N THR A 802 7.43 -17.84 -20.09
CA THR A 802 8.44 -18.88 -20.37
C THR A 802 9.77 -18.62 -19.67
N ALA A 803 10.11 -17.36 -19.37
CA ALA A 803 11.31 -17.01 -18.60
C ALA A 803 11.20 -17.24 -17.08
N ILE A 804 9.98 -17.31 -16.50
CA ILE A 804 9.80 -17.52 -15.06
C ILE A 804 10.38 -18.87 -14.59
N ARG A 805 11.32 -18.81 -13.64
CA ARG A 805 11.88 -19.96 -12.92
C ARG A 805 10.96 -20.36 -11.76
N GLU A 806 10.95 -21.65 -11.42
CA GLU A 806 10.14 -22.16 -10.30
C GLU A 806 10.53 -21.56 -8.95
N ASP A 807 11.83 -21.45 -8.68
CA ASP A 807 12.34 -20.98 -7.39
C ASP A 807 11.97 -19.50 -7.14
N ASP A 808 12.10 -18.65 -8.15
CA ASP A 808 11.73 -17.24 -8.09
C ASP A 808 10.22 -17.07 -7.89
N TYR A 809 9.41 -17.88 -8.59
CA TYR A 809 7.94 -17.87 -8.46
C TYR A 809 7.49 -18.38 -7.07
N ARG A 810 8.21 -19.35 -6.49
CA ARG A 810 8.00 -19.81 -5.10
C ARG A 810 8.34 -18.70 -4.12
N ALA A 811 9.51 -18.06 -4.26
CA ALA A 811 9.96 -16.98 -3.40
C ALA A 811 9.03 -15.76 -3.43
N MET A 812 8.47 -15.43 -4.60
CA MET A 812 7.48 -14.36 -4.78
C MET A 812 6.15 -14.63 -4.04
N LEU A 813 5.72 -15.89 -3.93
CA LEU A 813 4.40 -16.26 -3.40
C LEU A 813 4.41 -16.72 -1.93
N ALA A 814 5.49 -17.33 -1.45
CA ALA A 814 5.60 -17.82 -0.07
C ALA A 814 5.33 -16.76 1.03
N PRO A 815 5.63 -15.46 0.85
CA PRO A 815 5.26 -14.42 1.81
C PRO A 815 3.76 -14.11 1.90
N CYS A 816 2.93 -14.65 0.99
CA CYS A 816 1.50 -14.33 0.85
C CYS A 816 0.56 -15.51 1.14
N MET A 817 1.03 -16.76 1.11
CA MET A 817 0.21 -17.96 1.24
C MET A 817 1.03 -19.18 1.71
N ASP A 818 0.34 -20.23 2.14
CA ASP A 818 0.98 -21.47 2.59
C ASP A 818 1.65 -22.28 1.45
N ASN A 819 2.55 -23.19 1.81
CA ASN A 819 3.33 -23.99 0.85
C ASN A 819 2.47 -24.82 -0.10
N GLU A 820 1.27 -25.29 0.30
CA GLU A 820 0.40 -26.06 -0.59
C GLU A 820 -0.31 -25.17 -1.61
N ALA A 821 -0.67 -23.94 -1.23
CA ALA A 821 -1.15 -22.92 -2.17
C ALA A 821 -0.03 -22.51 -3.16
N VAL A 822 1.22 -22.41 -2.70
CA VAL A 822 2.40 -22.21 -3.57
C VAL A 822 2.61 -23.40 -4.51
N ASP A 823 2.56 -24.65 -4.03
CA ASP A 823 2.69 -25.85 -4.88
C ASP A 823 1.58 -25.94 -5.93
N ALA A 824 0.34 -25.58 -5.56
CA ALA A 824 -0.77 -25.47 -6.50
C ALA A 824 -0.52 -24.37 -7.56
N ALA A 825 0.04 -23.23 -7.16
CA ALA A 825 0.41 -22.13 -8.07
C ALA A 825 1.55 -22.53 -9.01
N VAL A 826 2.54 -23.27 -8.53
CA VAL A 826 3.64 -23.83 -9.33
C VAL A 826 3.13 -24.91 -10.30
N SER A 827 2.16 -25.72 -9.89
CA SER A 827 1.47 -26.66 -10.79
C SER A 827 0.75 -25.91 -11.92
N ARG A 828 0.07 -24.80 -11.60
CA ARG A 828 -0.53 -23.89 -12.60
C ARG A 828 0.51 -23.29 -13.53
N LEU A 829 1.64 -22.78 -13.02
CA LEU A 829 2.76 -22.25 -13.81
C LEU A 829 3.30 -23.29 -14.80
N LYS A 830 3.65 -24.49 -14.32
CA LYS A 830 4.20 -25.57 -15.15
C LYS A 830 3.22 -26.02 -16.23
N ASP A 831 1.92 -25.99 -15.95
CA ASP A 831 0.88 -26.32 -16.93
C ASP A 831 0.62 -25.19 -17.94
N ALA A 832 0.72 -23.94 -17.48
CA ALA A 832 0.65 -22.74 -18.31
C ALA A 832 1.82 -22.65 -19.29
N GLN A 833 3.06 -22.88 -18.84
CA GLN A 833 4.26 -22.91 -19.70
C GLN A 833 4.17 -24.02 -20.76
N ARG A 834 3.73 -25.23 -20.40
CA ARG A 834 3.47 -26.31 -21.39
C ARG A 834 2.39 -25.95 -22.40
N HIS A 835 1.35 -25.23 -21.99
CA HIS A 835 0.29 -24.78 -22.90
C HIS A 835 0.77 -23.63 -23.81
N ALA A 836 1.54 -22.68 -23.29
CA ALA A 836 2.17 -21.62 -24.06
C ALA A 836 3.10 -22.20 -25.15
N ALA A 837 3.98 -23.15 -24.82
CA ALA A 837 4.82 -23.87 -25.78
C ALA A 837 4.04 -24.82 -26.72
N ARG A 838 2.74 -25.03 -26.50
CA ARG A 838 1.83 -25.61 -27.50
C ARG A 838 1.22 -24.53 -28.39
N LEU A 839 0.79 -23.40 -27.84
CA LEU A 839 0.27 -22.27 -28.61
C LEU A 839 1.31 -21.75 -29.62
N GLU A 840 2.59 -21.67 -29.26
CA GLU A 840 3.66 -21.29 -30.21
C GLU A 840 3.74 -22.25 -31.40
N ARG A 841 3.76 -23.57 -31.15
CA ARG A 841 3.75 -24.61 -32.20
C ARG A 841 2.43 -24.67 -33.00
N GLU A 842 1.36 -24.08 -32.49
CA GLU A 842 0.08 -23.91 -33.20
C GLU A 842 -0.03 -22.53 -33.88
N HIS A 843 1.04 -21.71 -33.89
CA HIS A 843 1.08 -20.33 -34.37
C HIS A 843 0.02 -19.42 -33.72
N ARG A 844 -0.08 -19.51 -32.39
CA ARG A 844 -1.04 -18.76 -31.54
C ARG A 844 -0.38 -17.91 -30.44
N VAL A 845 0.92 -17.65 -30.55
CA VAL A 845 1.54 -16.47 -29.93
C VAL A 845 1.27 -15.30 -30.87
N VAL A 846 0.75 -14.20 -30.34
CA VAL A 846 0.21 -13.08 -31.13
C VAL A 846 1.05 -11.83 -30.92
N GLU A 847 1.51 -11.28 -32.04
CA GLU A 847 2.25 -10.02 -32.13
C GLU A 847 1.34 -8.92 -32.70
N ASP A 848 0.65 -9.20 -33.81
CA ASP A 848 -0.43 -8.35 -34.34
C ASP A 848 -1.82 -8.87 -33.92
N TRP A 849 -2.47 -8.15 -33.01
CA TRP A 849 -3.84 -8.42 -32.58
C TRP A 849 -4.93 -7.85 -33.52
N ALA A 850 -4.56 -7.07 -34.54
CA ALA A 850 -5.47 -6.64 -35.62
C ALA A 850 -5.56 -7.66 -36.76
N ALA A 851 -4.66 -8.67 -36.80
CA ALA A 851 -4.65 -9.74 -37.79
C ALA A 851 -6.04 -10.43 -37.86
N PRO A 852 -6.69 -10.50 -39.05
CA PRO A 852 -8.10 -10.89 -39.15
C PRO A 852 -8.44 -12.20 -38.42
N GLY A 853 -7.65 -13.25 -38.70
CA GLY A 853 -7.88 -14.62 -38.22
C GLY A 853 -7.96 -14.82 -36.71
N ILE A 854 -7.56 -13.83 -35.90
CA ILE A 854 -7.79 -13.83 -34.44
C ILE A 854 -9.30 -13.88 -34.14
N LYS A 855 -10.11 -13.08 -34.86
CA LYS A 855 -11.57 -12.98 -34.64
C LYS A 855 -12.27 -14.30 -34.98
N GLU A 856 -12.01 -14.88 -36.15
CA GLU A 856 -12.62 -16.15 -36.56
C GLU A 856 -12.14 -17.32 -35.69
N THR A 857 -10.92 -17.24 -35.15
CA THR A 857 -10.40 -18.30 -34.27
C THR A 857 -11.05 -18.25 -32.89
N TYR A 858 -11.21 -17.08 -32.27
CA TYR A 858 -12.03 -16.96 -31.05
C TYR A 858 -13.50 -17.33 -31.31
N ALA A 859 -14.06 -16.96 -32.46
CA ALA A 859 -15.44 -17.28 -32.81
C ALA A 859 -15.69 -18.78 -33.07
N ARG A 860 -14.69 -19.52 -33.58
CA ARG A 860 -14.75 -20.98 -33.76
C ARG A 860 -14.62 -21.75 -32.45
N HIS A 861 -13.88 -21.24 -31.47
CA HIS A 861 -13.70 -21.91 -30.16
C HIS A 861 -14.84 -21.59 -29.16
N LYS A 862 -16.04 -21.23 -29.63
CA LYS A 862 -17.21 -20.99 -28.77
C LYS A 862 -17.81 -22.31 -28.28
N VAL A 863 -17.75 -22.53 -26.98
CA VAL A 863 -18.44 -23.63 -26.27
C VAL A 863 -19.52 -22.99 -25.37
N GLY A 864 -20.70 -23.61 -25.25
CA GLY A 864 -21.79 -23.02 -24.46
C GLY A 864 -22.97 -23.94 -24.21
N ALA A 865 -23.53 -23.86 -23.00
CA ALA A 865 -24.63 -24.71 -22.54
C ALA A 865 -25.98 -23.97 -22.45
N LYS A 866 -27.09 -24.71 -22.42
CA LYS A 866 -28.39 -24.17 -22.03
C LYS A 866 -28.45 -24.03 -20.50
N GLY A 867 -29.09 -22.97 -19.99
CA GLY A 867 -29.17 -22.66 -18.57
C GLY A 867 -30.49 -22.02 -18.16
N SER A 868 -30.70 -21.88 -16.85
CA SER A 868 -31.99 -21.57 -16.22
C SER A 868 -32.32 -20.08 -16.05
N PHE A 869 -31.50 -19.16 -16.58
CA PHE A 869 -31.64 -17.70 -16.42
C PHE A 869 -31.96 -16.96 -17.73
N GLY A 870 -32.80 -17.55 -18.59
CA GLY A 870 -33.39 -16.90 -19.78
C GLY A 870 -32.45 -16.74 -20.98
N GLU A 871 -31.22 -16.27 -20.78
CA GLU A 871 -30.16 -16.28 -21.80
C GLU A 871 -29.34 -17.60 -21.76
N ARG A 872 -28.67 -17.94 -22.87
CA ARG A 872 -27.73 -19.08 -22.94
C ARG A 872 -26.58 -18.89 -21.94
N ILE A 873 -26.00 -19.98 -21.42
CA ILE A 873 -24.76 -19.90 -20.63
C ILE A 873 -23.60 -19.59 -21.58
N GLN A 874 -23.40 -18.29 -21.82
CA GLN A 874 -22.24 -17.72 -22.50
C GLN A 874 -21.19 -17.47 -21.41
N ASN A 875 -20.31 -18.44 -21.16
CA ASN A 875 -19.17 -18.25 -20.28
C ASN A 875 -18.05 -19.18 -20.74
N GLY A 876 -16.97 -18.61 -21.26
CA GLY A 876 -15.87 -19.38 -21.80
C GLY A 876 -14.78 -18.50 -22.39
N PHE A 877 -14.10 -17.77 -21.50
CA PHE A 877 -13.14 -16.69 -21.77
C PHE A 877 -13.73 -15.40 -22.31
N PHE A 878 -13.24 -14.30 -21.74
CA PHE A 878 -13.85 -12.99 -21.81
C PHE A 878 -13.93 -12.48 -23.26
N THR A 879 -12.91 -12.74 -24.08
CA THR A 879 -12.92 -12.41 -25.51
C THR A 879 -14.05 -13.12 -26.28
N ARG A 880 -14.37 -14.37 -25.93
CA ARG A 880 -15.47 -15.12 -26.57
C ARG A 880 -16.83 -14.64 -26.10
N ASP A 881 -16.96 -14.32 -24.82
CA ASP A 881 -18.21 -13.80 -24.23
C ASP A 881 -18.51 -12.39 -24.76
N PHE A 882 -17.51 -11.51 -24.84
CA PHE A 882 -17.61 -10.19 -25.47
C PHE A 882 -17.97 -10.29 -26.96
N LEU A 883 -17.27 -11.16 -27.72
CA LEU A 883 -17.61 -11.48 -29.12
C LEU A 883 -18.95 -12.21 -29.29
N THR A 884 -19.64 -12.63 -28.22
CA THR A 884 -20.97 -13.25 -28.31
C THR A 884 -22.07 -12.25 -27.96
N LYS A 885 -21.84 -11.34 -27.01
CA LYS A 885 -22.79 -10.26 -26.71
C LYS A 885 -22.77 -9.14 -27.77
N PHE A 886 -21.63 -8.88 -28.43
CA PHE A 886 -21.44 -7.69 -29.27
C PHE A 886 -21.07 -7.94 -30.75
N SER A 887 -21.22 -9.16 -31.29
CA SER A 887 -20.89 -9.49 -32.70
C SER A 887 -21.72 -8.76 -33.77
N ALA A 888 -22.81 -8.09 -33.40
CA ALA A 888 -23.58 -7.23 -34.31
C ALA A 888 -22.99 -5.82 -34.44
N ILE A 889 -21.99 -5.47 -33.61
CA ILE A 889 -21.36 -4.15 -33.52
C ILE A 889 -19.87 -4.23 -33.90
N LEU A 890 -19.21 -5.34 -33.52
CA LEU A 890 -17.79 -5.68 -33.75
C LEU A 890 -17.58 -6.62 -34.94
#